data_AF-A0A661ZMI3-F1
#
_entry.id   AF-A0A661ZMI3-F1
#
_cell.length_a   1.000
_cell.length_b   1.000
_cell.length_c   1.000
_cell.angle_alpha   90.00
_cell.angle_beta   90.00
_cell.angle_gamma   90.00
#
_symmetry.space_group_name_H-M   'P 1'
#
loop_
_entity.id
_entity.type
_entity.pdbx_description
1 polymer ?
#
loop_
_entity_poly.entity_id
_entity_poly.type
_entity_poly.pdbx_seq_one_letter_code
_entity_poly.pdbx_strand_id
1 'polypeptide(L)'
;NFYVPNSGTFNPGQGAVEFIGSHNGWINLASGNNFHDLVINKDISSYALFDSEITIDNDLIVQSGELKAESNAFEVIDIIIEPQGILNPQAGDIVISGNWTNNRGDDGFIEDYSTVTFVDYYYDSHILSDEVFNILNIEKVSTSGSVTLPDSLTVTVQHFNINSGEFITGGNLKIGGNFNAPYSGTFNPTQGFVEFVGLGDSWLNIAAGNHFNDLVVNKPNFGQLELLSELDIRNDLHIQSGELMSDGNNVESINIIIEPLGILNSGGSGFAIHGNWANYNGDDGFIEDGSHVTFTDYYYSPTTILTDETFSYVIVEKVSPNGNVTLADNTDVTFMQLEINDGKFITGNNNNVSVGNDGYIATNASIIMPDASPASQLTIGGEFSHDSNGIFEIGSGNDVSVGQFLYEAELTINGGNFECKSSWWVGNDAVTNLSGGSIVFSKTTPSWLNLNGQFNMSGGIVDAQSNSIGFGQNFIGNLTGGSFMTGGSFIAAYNNIFQQNGGEVVFTGDADSTLSLADGCYVNDFVFNRTGGTLTLLTDLNVKNDFTLNSGYFDKTSGNLYIGRNWANYAGPSAINLSSGSVYFNSDKPASILTDETFGSLLIEKTFADGNYLDVAANKTIQVNKHFFVLDGCFRLNNNSDLSVNILFRIFDGAGINVSPNASTASIHIKRDWDNYNTVNNEYSGFYPSLSTVIFEGTSDQEVNGASFEENFYNIVVQKASGEFKPNVNMAITNDIIIEEGVWSYGNSGLYYDLYGNLTINLNGSWQDDESTLYFSSGDDVAFSDNSTSGSVFGDININLGLSTINLLVNAGFNCKSLNVSRGSAAINNVEVSVNDWLYVSDDGTLLFENSSTLKMADNSFVSISGGLLSFMGTETESPLLTHESTGYYSFIVENGGTLLANYTNFEFMDTDGIHIFNTGIIGGADPLENCTFRNGEPSGSLLSVDNDQVLEISNAIFPDNTLGGLYNVSKPNNNGQIIFIDAQGDFSGDGFESDPYSRVSWEESSINLEMMVFLEGPFNGTDMNPSTGSGFLPLTQPYGGSPWNYSGAESVTSIPANVVDWILVELRDAPDAGSAIPSTMIAQQAAFL
;
A
#
# COMPACT_ATOMS: atom_id res chain seq x y z
N ASN A 1 88.36 44.10 -60.97
CA ASN A 1 89.12 42.94 -60.43
C ASN A 1 90.06 43.44 -59.36
N PHE A 2 90.20 42.68 -58.28
CA PHE A 2 91.07 42.97 -57.14
C PHE A 2 91.91 41.73 -56.86
N TYR A 3 93.23 41.85 -56.97
CA TYR A 3 94.14 40.72 -56.94
C TYR A 3 95.32 41.02 -56.01
N VAL A 4 95.44 40.27 -54.92
CA VAL A 4 96.52 40.41 -53.93
C VAL A 4 97.24 39.05 -53.80
N PRO A 5 98.30 38.80 -54.60
CA PRO A 5 98.92 37.48 -54.68
C PRO A 5 99.86 37.14 -53.51
N ASN A 6 100.23 38.11 -52.66
CA ASN A 6 101.16 37.91 -51.55
C ASN A 6 100.41 37.86 -50.23
N SER A 7 100.69 36.86 -49.40
CA SER A 7 100.09 36.68 -48.08
C SER A 7 100.39 37.86 -47.13
N GLY A 8 99.38 38.33 -46.38
CA GLY A 8 99.55 39.31 -45.30
C GLY A 8 99.90 40.74 -45.72
N THR A 9 99.69 41.12 -46.99
CA THR A 9 100.12 42.42 -47.53
C THR A 9 99.03 43.48 -47.62
N PHE A 10 97.76 43.09 -47.60
CA PHE A 10 96.59 43.96 -47.67
C PHE A 10 95.65 43.65 -46.51
N ASN A 11 95.82 44.38 -45.40
CA ASN A 11 95.09 44.25 -44.14
C ASN A 11 94.74 45.66 -43.62
N PRO A 12 93.77 46.37 -44.23
CA PRO A 12 93.42 47.71 -43.82
C PRO A 12 92.77 47.67 -42.42
N GLY A 13 93.17 48.58 -41.53
CA GLY A 13 92.58 48.68 -40.18
C GLY A 13 91.29 49.50 -40.10
N GLN A 14 90.84 50.09 -41.22
CA GLN A 14 89.58 50.85 -41.36
C GLN A 14 89.27 51.11 -42.86
N GLY A 15 87.99 51.30 -43.19
CA GLY A 15 87.51 51.77 -44.50
C GLY A 15 87.04 50.66 -45.44
N ALA A 16 86.33 51.05 -46.51
CA ALA A 16 85.65 50.12 -47.40
C ALA A 16 86.34 49.95 -48.76
N VAL A 17 86.36 48.71 -49.26
CA VAL A 17 86.61 48.43 -50.67
C VAL A 17 85.27 48.24 -51.37
N GLU A 18 84.96 49.13 -52.31
CA GLU A 18 83.70 49.11 -53.05
C GLU A 18 83.90 48.65 -54.51
N PHE A 19 83.11 47.68 -54.95
CA PHE A 19 83.08 47.20 -56.33
C PHE A 19 81.91 47.80 -57.10
N ILE A 20 82.19 48.64 -58.10
CA ILE A 20 81.19 49.40 -58.88
C ILE A 20 81.21 49.10 -60.39
N GLY A 21 80.13 49.47 -61.09
CA GLY A 21 80.03 49.49 -62.56
C GLY A 21 79.33 48.26 -63.17
N SER A 22 79.32 48.17 -64.51
CA SER A 22 78.49 47.23 -65.28
C SER A 22 79.12 45.90 -65.70
N HIS A 23 80.43 45.73 -65.52
CA HIS A 23 81.16 44.52 -65.91
C HIS A 23 81.42 43.63 -64.71
N ASN A 24 81.49 42.31 -64.90
CA ASN A 24 81.81 41.38 -63.82
C ASN A 24 83.20 41.65 -63.23
N GLY A 25 83.35 41.45 -61.92
CA GLY A 25 84.59 41.62 -61.18
C GLY A 25 85.05 40.31 -60.54
N TRP A 26 86.36 40.12 -60.45
CA TRP A 26 86.99 39.00 -59.73
C TRP A 26 87.79 39.50 -58.53
N ILE A 27 87.73 38.77 -57.43
CA ILE A 27 88.41 39.01 -56.16
C ILE A 27 89.23 37.76 -55.85
N ASN A 28 90.54 37.92 -55.74
CA ASN A 28 91.44 36.81 -55.40
C ASN A 28 92.54 37.34 -54.47
N LEU A 29 92.52 36.83 -53.24
CA LEU A 29 93.40 37.20 -52.13
C LEU A 29 94.21 35.97 -51.72
N ALA A 30 95.54 36.11 -51.60
CA ALA A 30 96.34 35.11 -50.93
C ALA A 30 96.02 35.10 -49.42
N SER A 31 96.22 33.95 -48.77
CA SER A 31 95.97 33.74 -47.33
C SER A 31 96.52 34.87 -46.44
N GLY A 32 95.77 35.27 -45.41
CA GLY A 32 96.18 36.29 -44.44
C GLY A 32 96.04 37.73 -44.92
N ASN A 33 95.47 37.97 -46.11
CA ASN A 33 94.95 39.28 -46.51
C ASN A 33 93.47 39.40 -46.12
N ASN A 34 93.01 40.59 -45.75
CA ASN A 34 91.62 40.83 -45.39
C ASN A 34 91.08 42.16 -45.98
N PHE A 35 89.77 42.26 -46.07
CA PHE A 35 89.08 43.55 -46.16
C PHE A 35 88.76 44.03 -44.75
N HIS A 36 88.65 45.35 -44.56
CA HIS A 36 87.97 45.89 -43.38
C HIS A 36 86.47 45.87 -43.63
N ASP A 37 85.97 46.75 -44.51
CA ASP A 37 84.61 46.63 -45.08
C ASP A 37 84.70 46.23 -46.56
N LEU A 38 83.76 45.41 -47.02
CA LEU A 38 83.59 45.07 -48.43
C LEU A 38 82.19 45.48 -48.89
N VAL A 39 82.12 46.31 -49.92
CA VAL A 39 80.85 46.79 -50.48
C VAL A 39 80.72 46.35 -51.94
N ILE A 40 79.63 45.65 -52.25
CA ILE A 40 79.27 45.26 -53.62
C ILE A 40 78.15 46.17 -54.11
N ASN A 41 78.47 47.08 -55.03
CA ASN A 41 77.55 48.08 -55.58
C ASN A 41 77.64 48.08 -57.12
N LYS A 42 77.37 46.90 -57.68
CA LYS A 42 77.46 46.58 -59.11
C LYS A 42 76.12 46.84 -59.80
N ASP A 43 76.10 46.99 -61.12
CA ASP A 43 74.83 46.98 -61.86
C ASP A 43 74.12 45.62 -61.65
N ILE A 44 72.78 45.64 -61.53
CA ILE A 44 71.92 44.47 -61.23
C ILE A 44 72.15 43.22 -62.10
N SER A 45 72.72 43.37 -63.30
CA SER A 45 73.01 42.27 -64.23
C SER A 45 74.47 41.78 -64.18
N SER A 46 75.25 42.23 -63.20
CA SER A 46 76.68 41.95 -63.09
C SER A 46 77.05 41.52 -61.68
N TYR A 47 78.17 40.80 -61.56
CA TYR A 47 78.59 40.22 -60.28
C TYR A 47 80.02 40.58 -59.88
N ALA A 48 80.32 40.40 -58.59
CA ALA A 48 81.68 40.25 -58.07
C ALA A 48 81.87 38.80 -57.63
N LEU A 49 82.95 38.16 -58.04
CA LEU A 49 83.23 36.74 -57.80
C LEU A 49 84.46 36.56 -56.91
N PHE A 50 84.34 35.80 -55.83
CA PHE A 50 85.47 35.27 -55.07
C PHE A 50 86.04 34.04 -55.79
N ASP A 51 87.32 34.10 -56.09
CA ASP A 51 88.12 33.03 -56.69
C ASP A 51 89.17 32.48 -55.69
N SER A 52 89.01 32.85 -54.41
CA SER A 52 89.78 32.38 -53.25
C SER A 52 88.93 32.56 -51.98
N GLU A 53 89.29 31.90 -50.88
CA GLU A 53 88.78 32.25 -49.55
C GLU A 53 89.12 33.70 -49.21
N ILE A 54 88.23 34.40 -48.49
CA ILE A 54 88.45 35.78 -48.07
C ILE A 54 88.02 36.01 -46.62
N THR A 55 88.65 36.99 -45.97
CA THR A 55 88.28 37.47 -44.63
C THR A 55 87.88 38.94 -44.73
N ILE A 56 86.79 39.31 -44.07
CA ILE A 56 86.26 40.66 -43.95
C ILE A 56 86.18 40.97 -42.44
N ASP A 57 87.06 41.84 -41.95
CA ASP A 57 87.21 42.12 -40.52
C ASP A 57 86.08 43.00 -39.95
N ASN A 58 85.13 43.47 -40.76
CA ASN A 58 83.97 44.24 -40.33
C ASN A 58 82.75 43.92 -41.23
N ASP A 59 82.25 44.86 -42.03
CA ASP A 59 80.95 44.70 -42.71
C ASP A 59 81.09 44.21 -44.16
N LEU A 60 80.29 43.20 -44.54
CA LEU A 60 79.96 42.90 -45.92
C LEU A 60 78.60 43.54 -46.27
N ILE A 61 78.62 44.51 -47.19
CA ILE A 61 77.41 45.19 -47.66
C ILE A 61 77.18 44.88 -49.13
N VAL A 62 76.14 44.11 -49.46
CA VAL A 62 75.72 43.86 -50.84
C VAL A 62 74.62 44.87 -51.20
N GLN A 63 75.01 46.03 -51.70
CA GLN A 63 74.11 47.13 -52.04
C GLN A 63 73.30 46.86 -53.34
N SER A 64 73.98 46.38 -54.39
CA SER A 64 73.40 46.17 -55.73
C SER A 64 74.24 45.18 -56.54
N GLY A 65 73.58 44.39 -57.40
CA GLY A 65 74.21 43.32 -58.17
C GLY A 65 74.45 42.07 -57.34
N GLU A 66 75.23 41.12 -57.85
CA GLU A 66 75.41 39.80 -57.22
C GLU A 66 76.85 39.61 -56.70
N LEU A 67 76.99 39.08 -55.48
CA LEU A 67 78.25 38.57 -54.95
C LEU A 67 78.27 37.04 -55.05
N LYS A 68 79.23 36.48 -55.78
CA LYS A 68 79.42 35.04 -55.97
C LYS A 68 80.64 34.55 -55.23
N ALA A 69 80.58 33.37 -54.61
CA ALA A 69 81.75 32.76 -53.97
C ALA A 69 82.33 31.52 -54.68
N GLU A 70 81.66 30.95 -55.69
CA GLU A 70 82.08 29.71 -56.39
C GLU A 70 82.50 28.56 -55.44
N SER A 71 81.79 28.41 -54.32
CA SER A 71 82.10 27.43 -53.26
C SER A 71 83.35 27.72 -52.42
N ASN A 72 83.95 28.91 -52.53
CA ASN A 72 84.96 29.38 -51.58
C ASN A 72 84.29 29.89 -50.29
N ALA A 73 84.89 29.58 -49.13
CA ALA A 73 84.42 30.08 -47.85
C ALA A 73 84.82 31.54 -47.63
N PHE A 74 84.06 32.26 -46.79
CA PHE A 74 84.49 33.56 -46.29
C PHE A 74 84.06 33.82 -44.86
N GLU A 75 84.88 34.61 -44.16
CA GLU A 75 84.67 35.04 -42.78
C GLU A 75 84.30 36.52 -42.73
N VAL A 76 83.32 36.89 -41.91
CA VAL A 76 82.82 38.27 -41.79
C VAL A 76 82.28 38.58 -40.39
N ILE A 77 82.25 39.86 -40.00
CA ILE A 77 81.52 40.29 -38.79
C ILE A 77 80.04 40.46 -39.12
N ASP A 78 79.64 41.48 -39.87
CA ASP A 78 78.24 41.76 -40.19
C ASP A 78 77.96 41.55 -41.68
N ILE A 79 76.80 40.95 -42.02
CA ILE A 79 76.29 40.85 -43.40
C ILE A 79 75.04 41.72 -43.54
N ILE A 80 75.05 42.61 -44.53
CA ILE A 80 73.91 43.46 -44.90
C ILE A 80 73.65 43.32 -46.40
N ILE A 81 72.53 42.69 -46.75
CA ILE A 81 72.04 42.60 -48.14
C ILE A 81 70.94 43.65 -48.32
N GLU A 82 71.18 44.63 -49.18
CA GLU A 82 70.20 45.68 -49.45
C GLU A 82 69.20 45.24 -50.54
N PRO A 83 68.06 45.95 -50.72
CA PRO A 83 66.96 45.51 -51.60
C PRO A 83 67.30 45.23 -53.08
N GLN A 84 68.51 45.56 -53.56
CA GLN A 84 68.99 45.30 -54.92
C GLN A 84 70.23 44.38 -54.97
N GLY A 85 70.75 43.96 -53.82
CA GLY A 85 71.88 43.03 -53.71
C GLY A 85 71.46 41.57 -53.80
N ILE A 86 72.37 40.68 -54.17
CA ILE A 86 72.21 39.21 -54.12
C ILE A 86 73.52 38.63 -53.58
N LEU A 87 73.47 37.82 -52.53
CA LEU A 87 74.58 37.03 -52.03
C LEU A 87 74.41 35.57 -52.46
N ASN A 88 75.35 35.04 -53.22
CA ASN A 88 75.31 33.70 -53.81
C ASN A 88 76.62 32.93 -53.48
N PRO A 89 76.71 32.29 -52.29
CA PRO A 89 77.86 31.48 -51.92
C PRO A 89 77.98 30.16 -52.70
N GLN A 90 76.92 29.68 -53.35
CA GLN A 90 76.80 28.32 -53.86
C GLN A 90 77.00 27.26 -52.76
N ALA A 91 78.12 26.55 -52.73
CA ALA A 91 78.46 25.58 -51.68
C ALA A 91 79.54 26.08 -50.71
N GLY A 92 79.80 27.39 -50.68
CA GLY A 92 80.84 27.98 -49.83
C GLY A 92 80.33 28.23 -48.42
N ASP A 93 81.16 27.96 -47.42
CA ASP A 93 80.81 28.21 -46.01
C ASP A 93 80.93 29.71 -45.67
N ILE A 94 79.92 30.25 -45.00
CA ILE A 94 79.89 31.61 -44.49
C ILE A 94 80.08 31.53 -42.99
N VAL A 95 81.20 32.05 -42.49
CA VAL A 95 81.49 32.14 -41.06
C VAL A 95 81.24 33.57 -40.62
N ILE A 96 80.26 33.77 -39.75
CA ILE A 96 79.81 35.09 -39.30
C ILE A 96 80.00 35.23 -37.80
N SER A 97 80.53 36.37 -37.35
CA SER A 97 80.72 36.64 -35.91
C SER A 97 79.78 37.70 -35.33
N GLY A 98 79.12 38.49 -36.18
CA GLY A 98 78.16 39.55 -35.85
C GLY A 98 76.75 39.26 -36.38
N ASN A 99 76.11 40.22 -37.05
CA ASN A 99 74.68 40.24 -37.38
C ASN A 99 74.40 39.89 -38.84
N TRP A 100 73.26 39.24 -39.06
CA TRP A 100 72.71 38.96 -40.38
C TRP A 100 71.51 39.86 -40.68
N THR A 101 71.55 40.60 -41.79
CA THR A 101 70.43 41.41 -42.27
C THR A 101 70.25 41.25 -43.77
N ASN A 102 69.09 40.78 -44.20
CA ASN A 102 68.68 40.70 -45.61
C ASN A 102 67.41 41.53 -45.86
N ASN A 103 67.59 42.76 -46.35
CA ASN A 103 66.52 43.69 -46.69
C ASN A 103 65.84 43.39 -48.04
N ARG A 104 66.28 42.36 -48.76
CA ARG A 104 65.69 41.94 -50.03
C ARG A 104 64.68 40.79 -49.87
N GLY A 105 64.76 40.03 -48.78
CA GLY A 105 64.01 38.79 -48.56
C GLY A 105 64.67 37.60 -49.26
N ASP A 106 63.91 36.52 -49.48
CA ASP A 106 64.40 35.22 -49.98
C ASP A 106 65.27 35.31 -51.25
N ASP A 107 64.99 36.27 -52.15
CA ASP A 107 65.77 36.47 -53.39
C ASP A 107 67.16 37.13 -53.14
N GLY A 108 67.43 37.60 -51.93
CA GLY A 108 68.66 38.26 -51.53
C GLY A 108 69.79 37.33 -51.19
N PHE A 109 69.49 36.12 -50.75
CA PHE A 109 70.48 35.11 -50.42
C PHE A 109 70.15 33.83 -51.19
N ILE A 110 71.04 33.41 -52.09
CA ILE A 110 70.92 32.17 -52.85
C ILE A 110 71.75 31.11 -52.11
N GLU A 111 71.08 30.36 -51.25
CA GLU A 111 71.65 29.46 -50.27
C GLU A 111 72.30 28.21 -50.88
N ASP A 112 71.74 27.66 -51.97
CA ASP A 112 72.18 26.42 -52.63
C ASP A 112 72.53 25.30 -51.61
N TYR A 113 73.82 24.96 -51.43
CA TYR A 113 74.32 23.95 -50.49
C TYR A 113 75.21 24.56 -49.40
N SER A 114 75.18 25.87 -49.22
CA SER A 114 76.04 26.59 -48.28
C SER A 114 75.73 26.30 -46.82
N THR A 115 76.74 26.48 -45.97
CA THR A 115 76.63 26.47 -44.52
C THR A 115 76.85 27.87 -43.98
N VAL A 116 75.95 28.37 -43.14
CA VAL A 116 76.16 29.60 -42.37
C VAL A 116 76.46 29.22 -40.93
N THR A 117 77.63 29.61 -40.43
CA THR A 117 78.09 29.30 -39.07
C THR A 117 78.29 30.58 -38.28
N PHE A 118 77.53 30.77 -37.21
CA PHE A 118 77.74 31.85 -36.25
C PHE A 118 78.80 31.46 -35.22
N VAL A 119 79.91 32.21 -35.16
CA VAL A 119 81.07 31.95 -34.26
C VAL A 119 81.34 33.12 -33.30
N ASP A 120 82.27 32.93 -32.36
CA ASP A 120 82.66 33.95 -31.39
C ASP A 120 83.66 34.98 -31.95
N TYR A 121 83.35 36.26 -31.78
CA TYR A 121 84.33 37.35 -31.68
C TYR A 121 83.76 38.51 -30.84
N TYR A 122 83.64 38.31 -29.53
CA TYR A 122 83.31 39.31 -28.48
C TYR A 122 81.85 39.80 -28.33
N TYR A 123 80.86 39.37 -29.13
CA TYR A 123 79.45 39.84 -28.99
C TYR A 123 78.40 38.76 -29.27
N ASP A 124 77.19 39.00 -28.76
CA ASP A 124 75.95 38.34 -29.21
C ASP A 124 75.67 38.71 -30.66
N SER A 125 75.12 37.74 -31.42
CA SER A 125 74.72 37.92 -32.82
C SER A 125 73.22 38.02 -32.94
N HIS A 126 72.74 38.75 -33.95
CA HIS A 126 71.32 38.86 -34.26
C HIS A 126 71.03 38.49 -35.71
N ILE A 127 69.95 37.73 -35.94
CA ILE A 127 69.32 37.59 -37.26
C ILE A 127 68.19 38.62 -37.31
N LEU A 128 68.32 39.64 -38.14
CA LEU A 128 67.49 40.85 -38.11
C LEU A 128 66.48 40.96 -39.27
N SER A 129 66.38 39.91 -40.10
CA SER A 129 65.40 39.78 -41.18
C SER A 129 64.87 38.35 -41.27
N ASP A 130 63.75 38.16 -41.96
CA ASP A 130 63.36 36.82 -42.43
C ASP A 130 64.47 36.27 -43.34
N GLU A 131 64.72 34.97 -43.27
CA GLU A 131 65.79 34.36 -44.07
C GLU A 131 65.57 32.86 -44.31
N VAL A 132 66.15 32.36 -45.42
CA VAL A 132 66.26 30.94 -45.74
C VAL A 132 67.74 30.53 -45.73
N PHE A 133 68.13 29.61 -44.86
CA PHE A 133 69.46 28.99 -44.86
C PHE A 133 69.37 27.54 -45.33
N ASN A 134 70.41 27.02 -45.99
CA ASN A 134 70.52 25.58 -46.20
C ASN A 134 70.98 24.88 -44.91
N ILE A 135 72.22 25.10 -44.44
CA ILE A 135 72.68 24.63 -43.12
C ILE A 135 72.97 25.85 -42.24
N LEU A 136 72.40 25.89 -41.04
CA LEU A 136 72.68 26.91 -40.03
C LEU A 136 73.32 26.26 -38.80
N ASN A 137 74.54 26.68 -38.47
CA ASN A 137 75.29 26.22 -37.32
C ASN A 137 75.50 27.35 -36.31
N ILE A 138 75.32 27.05 -35.03
CA ILE A 138 75.65 27.95 -33.92
C ILE A 138 76.87 27.37 -33.19
N GLU A 139 77.99 28.08 -33.24
CA GLU A 139 79.29 27.70 -32.69
C GLU A 139 79.88 28.82 -31.82
N LYS A 140 79.11 29.26 -30.82
CA LYS A 140 79.54 30.23 -29.81
C LYS A 140 80.19 29.48 -28.64
N VAL A 141 81.50 29.27 -28.72
CA VAL A 141 82.34 28.54 -27.75
C VAL A 141 82.39 29.21 -26.37
N SER A 142 82.12 30.51 -26.29
CA SER A 142 82.03 31.28 -25.05
C SER A 142 80.73 30.94 -24.30
N THR A 143 80.82 30.71 -22.98
CA THR A 143 79.68 30.31 -22.13
C THR A 143 78.58 31.37 -21.98
N SER A 144 78.67 32.47 -22.72
CA SER A 144 77.70 33.58 -22.72
C SER A 144 77.36 34.10 -24.11
N GLY A 145 77.89 33.47 -25.18
CA GLY A 145 77.61 33.90 -26.54
C GLY A 145 76.26 33.36 -27.01
N SER A 146 75.41 34.25 -27.52
CA SER A 146 74.11 33.89 -28.06
C SER A 146 73.92 34.32 -29.52
N VAL A 147 72.99 33.66 -30.21
CA VAL A 147 72.39 34.13 -31.46
C VAL A 147 70.92 34.36 -31.19
N THR A 148 70.44 35.59 -31.41
CA THR A 148 69.07 35.99 -31.11
C THR A 148 68.25 36.14 -32.39
N LEU A 149 67.08 35.52 -32.44
CA LEU A 149 66.03 35.74 -33.43
C LEU A 149 64.82 36.48 -32.79
N PRO A 150 64.58 37.76 -33.16
CA PRO A 150 63.45 38.54 -32.71
C PRO A 150 62.07 37.96 -33.07
N ASP A 151 61.08 38.27 -32.22
CA ASP A 151 59.71 37.71 -32.22
C ASP A 151 58.88 37.87 -33.50
N SER A 152 59.20 38.87 -34.33
CA SER A 152 58.44 39.15 -35.55
C SER A 152 58.98 38.44 -36.80
N LEU A 153 60.07 37.68 -36.66
CA LEU A 153 60.80 37.12 -37.79
C LEU A 153 60.64 35.61 -37.90
N THR A 154 60.83 35.11 -39.12
CA THR A 154 60.83 33.68 -39.45
C THR A 154 62.13 33.32 -40.14
N VAL A 155 62.81 32.30 -39.61
CA VAL A 155 63.98 31.68 -40.25
C VAL A 155 63.59 30.31 -40.76
N THR A 156 63.90 30.01 -42.02
CA THR A 156 63.73 28.68 -42.61
C THR A 156 65.10 28.06 -42.83
N VAL A 157 65.29 26.79 -42.45
CA VAL A 157 66.56 26.07 -42.55
C VAL A 157 66.37 24.66 -43.09
N GLN A 158 67.29 24.12 -43.89
CA GLN A 158 67.28 22.69 -44.22
C GLN A 158 67.86 21.85 -43.07
N HIS A 159 68.94 22.29 -42.42
CA HIS A 159 69.50 21.64 -41.23
C HIS A 159 69.92 22.68 -40.19
N PHE A 160 69.58 22.44 -38.92
CA PHE A 160 69.92 23.34 -37.81
C PHE A 160 70.73 22.64 -36.73
N ASN A 161 71.92 23.17 -36.43
CA ASN A 161 72.80 22.62 -35.40
C ASN A 161 73.21 23.69 -34.39
N ILE A 162 73.01 23.40 -33.10
CA ILE A 162 73.53 24.22 -31.99
C ILE A 162 74.67 23.45 -31.34
N ASN A 163 75.88 23.65 -31.88
CA ASN A 163 77.08 22.94 -31.46
C ASN A 163 77.71 23.55 -30.19
N SER A 164 77.50 24.86 -29.94
CA SER A 164 77.83 25.54 -28.68
C SER A 164 77.15 26.90 -28.58
N GLY A 165 76.97 27.40 -27.35
CA GLY A 165 76.26 28.66 -27.06
C GLY A 165 74.74 28.51 -26.98
N GLU A 166 74.03 29.63 -27.00
CA GLU A 166 72.56 29.66 -26.91
C GLU A 166 71.93 30.24 -28.17
N PHE A 167 70.87 29.61 -28.68
CA PHE A 167 69.99 30.22 -29.66
C PHE A 167 68.73 30.71 -28.95
N ILE A 168 68.60 32.03 -28.86
CA ILE A 168 67.48 32.69 -28.17
C ILE A 168 66.48 33.12 -29.24
N THR A 169 65.27 32.60 -29.22
CA THR A 169 64.23 33.03 -30.16
C THR A 169 62.90 33.26 -29.45
N GLY A 170 62.22 34.33 -29.84
CA GLY A 170 60.78 34.42 -29.71
C GLY A 170 60.06 34.46 -31.08
N GLY A 171 60.82 34.37 -32.18
CA GLY A 171 60.33 34.26 -33.56
C GLY A 171 60.17 32.80 -33.99
N ASN A 172 59.80 32.58 -35.26
CA ASN A 172 59.46 31.26 -35.78
C ASN A 172 60.65 30.60 -36.51
N LEU A 173 60.81 29.28 -36.34
CA LEU A 173 61.81 28.49 -37.05
C LEU A 173 61.11 27.42 -37.90
N LYS A 174 61.43 27.33 -39.18
CA LYS A 174 60.95 26.26 -40.08
C LYS A 174 62.11 25.37 -40.49
N ILE A 175 61.98 24.05 -40.35
CA ILE A 175 63.08 23.11 -40.54
C ILE A 175 62.70 22.06 -41.58
N GLY A 176 63.39 22.05 -42.73
CA GLY A 176 63.18 21.09 -43.82
C GLY A 176 63.83 19.71 -43.59
N GLY A 177 64.75 19.62 -42.63
CA GLY A 177 65.55 18.43 -42.31
C GLY A 177 65.79 18.32 -40.81
N ASN A 178 67.05 18.13 -40.40
CA ASN A 178 67.38 17.73 -39.02
C ASN A 178 67.58 18.90 -38.05
N PHE A 179 67.23 18.70 -36.78
CA PHE A 179 67.54 19.60 -35.67
C PHE A 179 68.43 18.89 -34.65
N ASN A 180 69.54 19.54 -34.28
CA ASN A 180 70.51 19.01 -33.33
C ASN A 180 70.90 20.05 -32.29
N ALA A 181 70.49 19.85 -31.04
CA ALA A 181 70.91 20.62 -29.87
C ALA A 181 71.41 19.67 -28.76
N PRO A 182 72.62 19.10 -28.89
CA PRO A 182 73.10 18.01 -28.03
C PRO A 182 73.60 18.46 -26.63
N TYR A 183 73.53 19.74 -26.31
CA TYR A 183 73.98 20.29 -25.01
C TYR A 183 72.82 20.95 -24.27
N SER A 184 72.76 20.80 -22.95
CA SER A 184 71.70 21.36 -22.11
C SER A 184 71.72 22.89 -22.09
N GLY A 185 70.55 23.54 -22.08
CA GLY A 185 70.40 24.97 -21.90
C GLY A 185 70.67 25.83 -23.14
N THR A 186 70.90 25.23 -24.31
CA THR A 186 71.25 25.91 -25.56
C THR A 186 70.06 26.34 -26.41
N PHE A 187 68.86 25.81 -26.16
CA PHE A 187 67.63 26.14 -26.89
C PHE A 187 66.43 26.16 -25.94
N ASN A 188 65.96 27.36 -25.60
CA ASN A 188 64.91 27.60 -24.61
C ASN A 188 64.01 28.79 -25.02
N PRO A 189 63.28 28.67 -26.15
CA PRO A 189 62.40 29.73 -26.62
C PRO A 189 61.23 29.98 -25.64
N THR A 190 60.89 31.25 -25.41
CA THR A 190 59.77 31.60 -24.51
C THR A 190 58.44 31.82 -25.26
N GLN A 191 58.49 31.88 -26.59
CA GLN A 191 57.34 32.04 -27.49
C GLN A 191 57.76 31.69 -28.93
N GLY A 192 56.82 31.70 -29.87
CA GLY A 192 57.07 31.30 -31.25
C GLY A 192 57.01 29.77 -31.42
N PHE A 193 57.00 29.32 -32.67
CA PHE A 193 56.93 27.89 -33.00
C PHE A 193 58.16 27.41 -33.77
N VAL A 194 58.48 26.13 -33.58
CA VAL A 194 59.35 25.38 -34.49
C VAL A 194 58.48 24.47 -35.34
N GLU A 195 58.52 24.63 -36.67
CA GLU A 195 57.74 23.85 -37.62
C GLU A 195 58.67 22.98 -38.47
N PHE A 196 58.53 21.65 -38.38
CA PHE A 196 59.21 20.74 -39.30
C PHE A 196 58.41 20.63 -40.59
N VAL A 197 59.03 21.02 -41.71
CA VAL A 197 58.44 21.09 -43.06
C VAL A 197 59.19 20.18 -44.04
N GLY A 198 58.68 20.06 -45.28
CA GLY A 198 59.38 19.36 -46.36
C GLY A 198 58.95 17.90 -46.55
N LEU A 199 59.47 17.26 -47.62
CA LEU A 199 59.06 15.92 -48.07
C LEU A 199 59.93 14.77 -47.51
N GLY A 200 61.04 15.08 -46.86
CA GLY A 200 62.00 14.08 -46.38
C GLY A 200 61.85 13.79 -44.89
N ASP A 201 62.30 12.61 -44.49
CA ASP A 201 62.41 12.25 -43.09
C ASP A 201 63.44 13.15 -42.39
N SER A 202 63.25 13.35 -41.09
CA SER A 202 64.20 14.09 -40.27
C SER A 202 64.27 13.52 -38.88
N TRP A 203 65.36 13.84 -38.19
CA TRP A 203 65.50 13.53 -36.78
C TRP A 203 65.61 14.79 -35.93
N LEU A 204 65.14 14.67 -34.69
CA LEU A 204 65.22 15.68 -33.64
C LEU A 204 66.05 15.13 -32.48
N ASN A 205 67.19 15.76 -32.21
CA ASN A 205 68.04 15.47 -31.05
C ASN A 205 68.13 16.71 -30.17
N ILE A 206 67.65 16.63 -28.95
CA ILE A 206 67.58 17.73 -28.00
C ILE A 206 67.97 17.24 -26.60
N ALA A 207 69.07 17.76 -26.05
CA ALA A 207 69.53 17.36 -24.73
C ALA A 207 68.62 17.89 -23.61
N ALA A 208 68.52 17.14 -22.51
CA ALA A 208 67.74 17.52 -21.34
C ALA A 208 68.08 18.94 -20.85
N GLY A 209 67.06 19.73 -20.49
CA GLY A 209 67.20 21.14 -20.11
C GLY A 209 67.10 22.13 -21.28
N ASN A 210 66.83 21.64 -22.49
CA ASN A 210 66.26 22.42 -23.59
C ASN A 210 64.78 22.09 -23.74
N HIS A 211 64.00 22.97 -24.35
CA HIS A 211 62.59 22.75 -24.64
C HIS A 211 62.16 23.45 -25.92
N PHE A 212 60.98 23.11 -26.42
CA PHE A 212 60.25 23.91 -27.39
C PHE A 212 59.18 24.73 -26.68
N ASN A 213 58.81 25.89 -27.24
CA ASN A 213 57.59 26.57 -26.83
C ASN A 213 56.39 25.90 -27.52
N ASP A 214 56.29 26.07 -28.84
CA ASP A 214 55.38 25.32 -29.70
C ASP A 214 56.18 24.46 -30.69
N LEU A 215 55.74 23.23 -30.91
CA LEU A 215 56.29 22.33 -31.93
C LEU A 215 55.19 21.94 -32.93
N VAL A 216 55.42 22.25 -34.20
CA VAL A 216 54.54 21.91 -35.30
C VAL A 216 55.21 20.86 -36.20
N VAL A 217 54.52 19.76 -36.49
CA VAL A 217 54.96 18.75 -37.46
C VAL A 217 54.09 18.87 -38.71
N ASN A 218 54.69 19.30 -39.81
CA ASN A 218 54.03 19.56 -41.09
C ASN A 218 54.82 18.95 -42.26
N LYS A 219 54.96 17.62 -42.22
CA LYS A 219 55.73 16.78 -43.14
C LYS A 219 54.79 16.02 -44.11
N PRO A 220 54.35 16.63 -45.23
CA PRO A 220 53.38 15.99 -46.13
C PRO A 220 53.92 14.70 -46.77
N ASN A 221 52.99 13.81 -47.18
CA ASN A 221 53.28 12.48 -47.77
C ASN A 221 53.94 11.48 -46.80
N PHE A 222 53.54 11.50 -45.52
CA PHE A 222 54.07 10.60 -44.48
C PHE A 222 55.56 10.80 -44.21
N GLY A 223 56.08 12.02 -44.35
CA GLY A 223 57.44 12.31 -43.91
C GLY A 223 57.53 12.16 -42.40
N GLN A 224 58.59 11.50 -41.93
CA GLN A 224 58.77 11.20 -40.51
C GLN A 224 59.61 12.26 -39.80
N LEU A 225 59.29 12.52 -38.53
CA LEU A 225 60.14 13.18 -37.55
C LEU A 225 60.45 12.19 -36.44
N GLU A 226 61.67 11.65 -36.44
CA GLU A 226 62.15 10.67 -35.45
C GLU A 226 62.80 11.40 -34.25
N LEU A 227 62.35 11.09 -33.04
CA LEU A 227 62.97 11.57 -31.81
C LEU A 227 64.16 10.69 -31.44
N LEU A 228 65.31 11.32 -31.20
CA LEU A 228 66.51 10.65 -30.69
C LEU A 228 66.74 10.87 -29.20
N SER A 229 65.83 11.61 -28.55
CA SER A 229 65.89 12.03 -27.15
C SER A 229 64.51 12.43 -26.62
N GLU A 230 64.36 12.48 -25.30
CA GLU A 230 63.19 13.03 -24.60
C GLU A 230 62.82 14.43 -25.10
N LEU A 231 61.53 14.71 -25.19
CA LEU A 231 61.02 15.96 -25.76
C LEU A 231 60.11 16.71 -24.77
N ASP A 232 60.52 17.93 -24.41
CA ASP A 232 59.77 18.87 -23.56
C ASP A 232 59.23 20.03 -24.42
N ILE A 233 57.91 20.20 -24.42
CA ILE A 233 57.18 21.26 -25.11
C ILE A 233 56.37 22.05 -24.08
N ARG A 234 56.66 23.34 -23.94
CA ARG A 234 56.08 24.20 -22.90
C ARG A 234 54.72 24.80 -23.27
N ASN A 235 54.24 24.60 -24.49
CA ASN A 235 52.89 24.94 -24.94
C ASN A 235 52.32 23.83 -25.85
N ASP A 236 52.21 24.01 -27.16
CA ASP A 236 51.45 23.09 -28.02
C ASP A 236 52.34 22.17 -28.87
N LEU A 237 52.00 20.88 -28.89
CA LEU A 237 52.39 19.95 -29.93
C LEU A 237 51.28 19.89 -30.98
N HIS A 238 51.54 20.37 -32.19
CA HIS A 238 50.58 20.37 -33.31
C HIS A 238 51.09 19.54 -34.50
N ILE A 239 50.52 18.36 -34.69
CA ILE A 239 50.86 17.48 -35.82
C ILE A 239 49.86 17.74 -36.95
N GLN A 240 50.23 18.63 -37.87
CA GLN A 240 49.41 19.01 -39.02
C GLN A 240 49.43 17.96 -40.13
N SER A 241 50.61 17.40 -40.42
CA SER A 241 50.79 16.30 -41.38
C SER A 241 52.09 15.53 -41.14
N GLY A 242 52.10 14.25 -41.51
CA GLY A 242 53.27 13.38 -41.34
C GLY A 242 53.25 12.64 -40.00
N GLU A 243 54.36 11.97 -39.67
CA GLU A 243 54.48 11.15 -38.45
C GLU A 243 55.50 11.75 -37.49
N LEU A 244 55.13 11.96 -36.22
CA LEU A 244 56.08 12.12 -35.11
C LEU A 244 56.31 10.75 -34.48
N MET A 245 57.50 10.20 -34.65
CA MET A 245 57.91 8.92 -34.06
C MET A 245 58.80 9.18 -32.84
N SER A 246 58.34 8.74 -31.67
CA SER A 246 59.05 8.98 -30.41
C SER A 246 60.14 7.96 -30.09
N ASP A 247 60.14 6.78 -30.72
CA ASP A 247 61.19 5.74 -30.63
C ASP A 247 61.67 5.42 -29.19
N GLY A 248 60.73 5.30 -28.24
CA GLY A 248 61.03 4.99 -26.84
C GLY A 248 61.31 6.21 -25.94
N ASN A 249 61.30 7.44 -26.46
CA ASN A 249 61.51 8.68 -25.72
C ASN A 249 60.17 9.31 -25.29
N ASN A 250 60.07 9.80 -24.05
CA ASN A 250 58.82 10.44 -23.61
C ASN A 250 58.66 11.82 -24.24
N VAL A 251 57.39 12.19 -24.39
CA VAL A 251 56.97 13.50 -24.88
C VAL A 251 56.09 14.16 -23.82
N GLU A 252 56.49 15.36 -23.39
CA GLU A 252 55.75 16.20 -22.46
C GLU A 252 55.25 17.45 -23.20
N SER A 253 53.95 17.75 -23.11
CA SER A 253 53.33 18.91 -23.77
C SER A 253 52.15 19.46 -22.95
N ILE A 254 51.83 20.75 -23.10
CA ILE A 254 50.56 21.27 -22.56
C ILE A 254 49.42 20.70 -23.40
N ASN A 255 49.31 21.04 -24.67
CA ASN A 255 48.27 20.49 -25.54
C ASN A 255 48.88 19.56 -26.60
N ILE A 256 48.14 18.51 -26.96
CA ILE A 256 48.46 17.67 -28.11
C ILE A 256 47.31 17.75 -29.10
N ILE A 257 47.62 18.17 -30.33
CA ILE A 257 46.66 18.34 -31.42
C ILE A 257 47.17 17.56 -32.63
N ILE A 258 46.40 16.57 -33.07
CA ILE A 258 46.69 15.74 -34.25
C ILE A 258 45.63 16.04 -35.31
N GLU A 259 46.04 16.60 -36.43
CA GLU A 259 45.16 16.89 -37.56
C GLU A 259 44.91 15.63 -38.41
N PRO A 260 43.90 15.61 -39.31
CA PRO A 260 43.53 14.42 -40.09
C PRO A 260 44.63 13.78 -40.98
N LEU A 261 45.79 14.43 -41.13
CA LEU A 261 46.94 13.90 -41.88
C LEU A 261 48.17 13.66 -40.99
N GLY A 262 48.03 13.89 -39.68
CA GLY A 262 49.06 13.72 -38.67
C GLY A 262 48.98 12.35 -37.99
N ILE A 263 50.13 11.82 -37.62
CA ILE A 263 50.26 10.58 -36.86
C ILE A 263 51.24 10.84 -35.71
N LEU A 264 50.83 10.53 -34.49
CA LEU A 264 51.69 10.44 -33.32
C LEU A 264 51.99 8.97 -33.05
N ASN A 265 53.24 8.56 -33.25
CA ASN A 265 53.68 7.20 -32.98
C ASN A 265 54.53 7.15 -31.71
N SER A 266 54.01 6.43 -30.72
CA SER A 266 54.61 6.28 -29.40
C SER A 266 55.86 5.41 -29.39
N GLY A 267 56.02 4.44 -30.29
CA GLY A 267 57.04 3.39 -30.16
C GLY A 267 57.11 2.71 -28.78
N GLY A 268 56.03 2.74 -27.99
CA GLY A 268 55.98 2.25 -26.59
C GLY A 268 56.40 3.24 -25.49
N SER A 269 56.61 4.52 -25.81
CA SER A 269 57.02 5.59 -24.87
C SER A 269 55.85 6.16 -24.06
N GLY A 270 56.10 6.80 -22.91
CA GLY A 270 55.06 7.52 -22.16
C GLY A 270 54.79 8.93 -22.71
N PHE A 271 53.55 9.40 -22.58
CA PHE A 271 53.17 10.79 -22.85
C PHE A 271 52.68 11.48 -21.59
N ALA A 272 53.17 12.69 -21.34
CA ALA A 272 52.66 13.56 -20.28
C ALA A 272 51.91 14.74 -20.89
N ILE A 273 50.65 14.92 -20.52
CA ILE A 273 49.77 15.97 -21.02
C ILE A 273 49.30 16.82 -19.84
N HIS A 274 49.47 18.14 -19.95
CA HIS A 274 49.04 19.07 -18.90
C HIS A 274 47.73 19.80 -19.20
N GLY A 275 47.39 19.94 -20.48
CA GLY A 275 46.24 20.64 -21.04
C GLY A 275 45.34 19.68 -21.80
N ASN A 276 44.99 19.99 -23.04
CA ASN A 276 43.98 19.30 -23.83
C ASN A 276 44.56 18.24 -24.77
N TRP A 277 43.76 17.21 -25.03
CA TRP A 277 43.98 16.21 -26.07
C TRP A 277 42.97 16.39 -27.21
N ALA A 278 43.45 16.44 -28.45
CA ALA A 278 42.62 16.41 -29.64
C ALA A 278 43.29 15.59 -30.75
N ASN A 279 42.65 14.49 -31.15
CA ASN A 279 43.03 13.67 -32.29
C ASN A 279 41.91 13.67 -33.34
N TYR A 280 42.09 14.48 -34.39
CA TYR A 280 41.16 14.59 -35.51
C TYR A 280 41.40 13.55 -36.63
N ASN A 281 42.43 12.70 -36.50
CA ASN A 281 42.68 11.58 -37.41
C ASN A 281 42.07 10.26 -36.90
N GLY A 282 41.42 10.27 -35.72
CA GLY A 282 40.81 9.08 -35.10
C GLY A 282 41.87 8.07 -34.65
N ASP A 283 41.49 6.80 -34.45
CA ASP A 283 42.38 5.74 -33.93
C ASP A 283 43.71 5.59 -34.72
N ASP A 284 43.73 5.94 -36.02
CA ASP A 284 44.94 5.89 -36.85
C ASP A 284 45.92 7.05 -36.56
N GLY A 285 45.45 8.11 -35.89
CA GLY A 285 46.21 9.29 -35.53
C GLY A 285 47.16 9.08 -34.36
N PHE A 286 46.88 8.12 -33.49
CA PHE A 286 47.73 7.82 -32.33
C PHE A 286 48.07 6.33 -32.30
N ILE A 287 49.33 6.00 -32.64
CA ILE A 287 49.84 4.63 -32.63
C ILE A 287 50.50 4.37 -31.28
N GLU A 288 49.81 3.60 -30.46
CA GLU A 288 50.13 3.48 -29.04
C GLU A 288 51.15 2.41 -28.68
N ASP A 289 51.27 1.30 -29.41
CA ASP A 289 52.24 0.23 -29.15
C ASP A 289 52.42 -0.19 -27.65
N GLY A 290 51.37 -0.07 -26.84
CA GLY A 290 51.40 -0.36 -25.38
C GLY A 290 51.91 0.79 -24.49
N SER A 291 52.01 2.00 -25.01
CA SER A 291 52.29 3.25 -24.29
C SER A 291 51.21 3.59 -23.27
N HIS A 292 51.55 4.54 -22.40
CA HIS A 292 50.61 5.13 -21.44
C HIS A 292 50.56 6.64 -21.60
N VAL A 293 49.37 7.20 -21.43
CA VAL A 293 49.11 8.64 -21.42
C VAL A 293 48.84 9.07 -19.99
N THR A 294 49.67 9.97 -19.47
CA THR A 294 49.54 10.54 -18.14
C THR A 294 48.99 11.96 -18.24
N PHE A 295 47.78 12.18 -17.73
CA PHE A 295 47.26 13.53 -17.53
C PHE A 295 47.75 14.05 -16.17
N THR A 296 48.66 15.01 -16.18
CA THR A 296 49.33 15.52 -14.97
C THR A 296 49.29 17.05 -14.88
N ASP A 297 49.67 17.62 -13.75
CA ASP A 297 49.59 19.06 -13.49
C ASP A 297 50.80 19.82 -14.02
N TYR A 298 50.53 20.95 -14.68
CA TYR A 298 51.47 22.05 -14.89
C TYR A 298 50.65 23.35 -14.77
N TYR A 299 51.01 24.22 -13.82
CA TYR A 299 50.30 25.49 -13.54
C TYR A 299 48.78 25.42 -13.30
N TYR A 300 48.24 24.34 -12.71
CA TYR A 300 46.81 24.24 -12.31
C TYR A 300 45.81 24.27 -13.50
N SER A 301 46.22 23.85 -14.71
CA SER A 301 45.32 23.87 -15.87
C SER A 301 44.33 22.70 -15.88
N PRO A 302 43.02 22.93 -16.14
CA PRO A 302 42.09 21.87 -16.45
C PRO A 302 42.48 21.20 -17.78
N THR A 303 42.19 19.89 -17.88
CA THR A 303 42.43 19.07 -19.06
C THR A 303 41.09 18.68 -19.68
N THR A 304 40.95 18.84 -21.00
CA THR A 304 39.80 18.35 -21.76
C THR A 304 40.23 17.38 -22.85
N ILE A 305 39.57 16.23 -22.95
CA ILE A 305 39.65 15.34 -24.10
C ILE A 305 38.56 15.79 -25.08
N LEU A 306 38.96 16.28 -26.26
CA LEU A 306 38.09 17.00 -27.20
C LEU A 306 37.55 16.14 -28.35
N THR A 307 38.12 14.95 -28.56
CA THR A 307 37.82 14.07 -29.69
C THR A 307 37.74 12.62 -29.22
N ASP A 308 37.05 11.79 -30.01
CA ASP A 308 37.01 10.36 -29.76
C ASP A 308 38.42 9.77 -29.78
N GLU A 309 38.69 8.82 -28.88
CA GLU A 309 39.99 8.17 -28.80
C GLU A 309 39.92 6.78 -28.16
N THR A 310 40.80 5.89 -28.60
CA THR A 310 41.06 4.60 -27.96
C THR A 310 42.44 4.62 -27.32
N PHE A 311 42.48 4.69 -25.98
CA PHE A 311 43.70 4.65 -25.22
C PHE A 311 44.05 3.23 -24.71
N SER A 312 45.33 2.87 -24.76
CA SER A 312 45.84 1.62 -24.17
C SER A 312 45.87 1.70 -22.65
N TYR A 313 46.53 2.72 -22.09
CA TYR A 313 46.60 2.90 -20.64
C TYR A 313 46.61 4.38 -20.31
N VAL A 314 45.65 4.81 -19.50
CA VAL A 314 45.56 6.19 -19.03
C VAL A 314 45.77 6.25 -17.52
N ILE A 315 46.65 7.17 -17.12
CA ILE A 315 46.89 7.54 -15.73
C ILE A 315 46.46 9.00 -15.54
N VAL A 316 45.62 9.27 -14.55
CA VAL A 316 45.26 10.62 -14.14
C VAL A 316 45.98 10.94 -12.83
N GLU A 317 46.90 11.91 -12.88
CA GLU A 317 47.73 12.37 -11.75
C GLU A 317 47.61 13.89 -11.57
N LYS A 318 46.38 14.36 -11.34
CA LYS A 318 46.09 15.79 -11.18
C LYS A 318 45.95 16.16 -9.69
N VAL A 319 47.09 16.28 -9.01
CA VAL A 319 47.23 16.57 -7.56
C VAL A 319 46.61 17.91 -7.13
N SER A 320 46.39 18.82 -8.07
CA SER A 320 45.86 20.13 -7.78
C SER A 320 44.36 20.12 -7.42
N PRO A 321 43.88 21.05 -6.58
CA PRO A 321 42.45 21.10 -6.18
C PRO A 321 41.46 21.30 -7.34
N ASN A 322 41.94 21.79 -8.48
CA ASN A 322 41.19 22.00 -9.72
C ASN A 322 41.56 20.97 -10.80
N GLY A 323 42.26 19.92 -10.40
CA GLY A 323 42.82 18.88 -11.24
C GLY A 323 41.75 18.00 -11.86
N ASN A 324 41.14 18.48 -12.95
CA ASN A 324 40.07 17.77 -13.64
C ASN A 324 40.55 17.33 -15.03
N VAL A 325 40.25 16.09 -15.36
CA VAL A 325 40.18 15.59 -16.74
C VAL A 325 38.70 15.53 -17.10
N THR A 326 38.28 16.30 -18.10
CA THR A 326 36.88 16.38 -18.54
C THR A 326 36.73 15.88 -19.97
N LEU A 327 35.67 15.15 -20.27
CA LEU A 327 35.28 14.83 -21.64
C LEU A 327 34.43 15.95 -22.22
N ALA A 328 34.70 16.36 -23.46
CA ALA A 328 33.77 17.22 -24.19
C ALA A 328 32.46 16.47 -24.50
N ASP A 329 31.37 17.20 -24.73
CA ASP A 329 30.08 16.59 -25.09
C ASP A 329 30.18 15.83 -26.42
N ASN A 330 29.57 14.64 -26.51
CA ASN A 330 29.60 13.75 -27.67
C ASN A 330 31.00 13.23 -28.02
N THR A 331 31.85 13.06 -27.01
CA THR A 331 33.17 12.43 -27.12
C THR A 331 33.15 11.03 -26.51
N ASP A 332 33.48 10.03 -27.31
CA ASP A 332 33.55 8.64 -26.88
C ASP A 332 35.01 8.25 -26.61
N VAL A 333 35.27 7.65 -25.45
CA VAL A 333 36.63 7.26 -25.07
C VAL A 333 36.66 5.81 -24.62
N THR A 334 37.56 5.04 -25.23
CA THR A 334 37.85 3.67 -24.81
C THR A 334 39.21 3.62 -24.13
N PHE A 335 39.30 2.95 -22.99
CA PHE A 335 40.53 2.68 -22.25
C PHE A 335 40.73 1.17 -22.17
N MET A 336 41.90 0.61 -22.46
CA MET A 336 42.16 -0.79 -22.08
C MET A 336 42.38 -0.92 -20.57
N GLN A 337 43.00 0.08 -19.95
CA GLN A 337 43.14 0.24 -18.49
C GLN A 337 43.02 1.71 -18.09
N LEU A 338 42.30 1.99 -17.01
CA LEU A 338 42.12 3.34 -16.45
C LEU A 338 42.54 3.37 -14.98
N GLU A 339 43.48 4.26 -14.66
CA GLU A 339 43.98 4.51 -13.31
C GLU A 339 43.86 5.99 -12.97
N ILE A 340 43.13 6.31 -11.90
CA ILE A 340 42.96 7.68 -11.41
C ILE A 340 43.63 7.76 -10.05
N ASN A 341 44.88 8.25 -10.04
CA ASN A 341 45.70 8.34 -8.84
C ASN A 341 45.40 9.60 -8.02
N ASP A 342 45.05 10.70 -8.70
CA ASP A 342 44.64 11.94 -8.05
C ASP A 342 43.75 12.77 -8.98
N GLY A 343 42.96 13.68 -8.43
CA GLY A 343 42.05 14.56 -9.17
C GLY A 343 40.71 13.94 -9.53
N LYS A 344 40.05 14.51 -10.55
CA LYS A 344 38.70 14.13 -10.97
C LYS A 344 38.65 13.77 -12.45
N PHE A 345 38.00 12.67 -12.79
CA PHE A 345 37.55 12.38 -14.14
C PHE A 345 36.07 12.73 -14.28
N ILE A 346 35.73 13.60 -15.22
CA ILE A 346 34.39 14.18 -15.35
C ILE A 346 33.86 13.92 -16.76
N THR A 347 32.68 13.35 -16.89
CA THR A 347 32.01 13.21 -18.19
C THR A 347 31.23 14.48 -18.56
N GLY A 348 31.15 14.78 -19.85
CA GLY A 348 30.15 15.68 -20.43
C GLY A 348 28.83 14.94 -20.74
N ASN A 349 28.04 15.51 -21.65
CA ASN A 349 26.80 14.91 -22.16
C ASN A 349 27.07 13.93 -23.31
N ASN A 350 26.25 12.87 -23.38
CA ASN A 350 26.27 11.91 -24.48
C ASN A 350 27.65 11.30 -24.74
N ASN A 351 28.41 11.02 -23.68
CA ASN A 351 29.69 10.31 -23.79
C ASN A 351 29.49 8.80 -23.60
N ASN A 352 30.21 8.01 -24.37
CA ASN A 352 30.40 6.59 -24.09
C ASN A 352 31.83 6.32 -23.63
N VAL A 353 31.98 6.00 -22.34
CA VAL A 353 33.26 5.65 -21.73
C VAL A 353 33.33 4.15 -21.52
N SER A 354 34.32 3.49 -22.11
CA SER A 354 34.49 2.03 -22.02
C SER A 354 35.87 1.68 -21.49
N VAL A 355 35.95 0.91 -20.40
CA VAL A 355 37.19 0.35 -19.85
C VAL A 355 37.21 -1.15 -20.11
N GLY A 356 38.14 -1.62 -20.94
CA GLY A 356 38.22 -2.99 -21.42
C GLY A 356 38.60 -4.02 -20.34
N ASN A 357 39.51 -3.66 -19.43
CA ASN A 357 39.92 -4.49 -18.30
C ASN A 357 39.41 -3.90 -16.97
N ASP A 358 40.31 -3.69 -16.02
CA ASP A 358 40.03 -3.17 -14.69
C ASP A 358 40.12 -1.64 -14.66
N GLY A 359 39.31 -1.03 -13.81
CA GLY A 359 39.38 0.39 -13.48
C GLY A 359 39.78 0.57 -12.02
N TYR A 360 40.70 1.50 -11.74
CA TYR A 360 41.16 1.78 -10.39
C TYR A 360 41.10 3.28 -10.08
N ILE A 361 40.50 3.61 -8.94
CA ILE A 361 40.49 4.96 -8.36
C ILE A 361 41.23 4.89 -7.03
N ALA A 362 42.34 5.62 -6.93
CA ALA A 362 43.14 5.70 -5.72
C ALA A 362 42.49 6.59 -4.66
N THR A 363 43.17 6.69 -3.51
CA THR A 363 42.68 7.48 -2.37
C THR A 363 42.50 8.96 -2.74
N ASN A 364 41.34 9.54 -2.40
CA ASN A 364 40.90 10.92 -2.71
C ASN A 364 40.53 11.23 -4.18
N ALA A 365 40.75 10.31 -5.12
CA ALA A 365 40.38 10.53 -6.52
C ALA A 365 38.88 10.30 -6.76
N SER A 366 38.34 10.92 -7.82
CA SER A 366 36.91 10.90 -8.11
C SER A 366 36.57 10.65 -9.57
N ILE A 367 35.44 9.98 -9.79
CA ILE A 367 34.71 10.02 -11.07
C ILE A 367 33.40 10.77 -10.81
N ILE A 368 33.11 11.77 -11.64
CA ILE A 368 31.88 12.55 -11.57
C ILE A 368 31.18 12.45 -12.92
N MET A 369 29.97 11.89 -12.93
CA MET A 369 29.07 11.91 -14.08
C MET A 369 27.92 12.87 -13.75
N PRO A 370 28.00 14.17 -14.08
CA PRO A 370 26.95 15.14 -13.79
C PRO A 370 25.63 14.79 -14.49
N ASP A 371 24.50 15.36 -14.06
CA ASP A 371 23.22 15.22 -14.76
C ASP A 371 23.38 15.47 -16.27
N ALA A 372 23.00 14.48 -17.09
CA ALA A 372 23.27 14.50 -18.53
C ALA A 372 21.98 14.34 -19.34
N SER A 373 21.89 15.12 -20.43
CA SER A 373 20.83 14.97 -21.43
C SER A 373 21.35 15.40 -22.81
N PRO A 374 21.63 14.47 -23.73
CA PRO A 374 21.47 13.01 -23.62
C PRO A 374 22.39 12.32 -22.59
N ALA A 375 21.99 11.12 -22.18
CA ALA A 375 22.66 10.25 -21.22
C ALA A 375 24.13 9.96 -21.59
N SER A 376 25.03 9.97 -20.60
CA SER A 376 26.38 9.39 -20.73
C SER A 376 26.44 7.99 -20.13
N GLN A 377 27.34 7.16 -20.65
CA GLN A 377 27.53 5.77 -20.25
C GLN A 377 28.98 5.52 -19.79
N LEU A 378 29.14 4.76 -18.70
CA LEU A 378 30.44 4.23 -18.27
C LEU A 378 30.35 2.70 -18.14
N THR A 379 31.09 1.98 -18.97
CA THR A 379 31.18 0.52 -18.93
C THR A 379 32.57 0.09 -18.49
N ILE A 380 32.68 -0.75 -17.47
CA ILE A 380 33.94 -1.35 -17.03
C ILE A 380 33.80 -2.87 -17.08
N GLY A 381 34.55 -3.52 -17.98
CA GLY A 381 34.41 -4.96 -18.23
C GLY A 381 34.89 -5.83 -17.07
N GLY A 382 35.94 -5.40 -16.36
CA GLY A 382 36.60 -6.13 -15.29
C GLY A 382 36.20 -5.70 -13.87
N GLU A 383 37.17 -5.71 -12.97
CA GLU A 383 37.05 -5.18 -11.61
C GLU A 383 37.14 -3.65 -11.64
N PHE A 384 36.19 -3.01 -10.95
CA PHE A 384 36.26 -1.59 -10.65
C PHE A 384 36.50 -1.41 -9.15
N SER A 385 37.66 -0.87 -8.82
CA SER A 385 38.13 -0.69 -7.44
C SER A 385 38.23 0.79 -7.10
N HIS A 386 37.58 1.20 -6.00
CA HIS A 386 37.60 2.58 -5.50
C HIS A 386 38.04 2.66 -4.05
N ASP A 387 39.27 3.16 -3.85
CA ASP A 387 39.88 3.36 -2.55
C ASP A 387 39.26 4.55 -1.78
N SER A 388 39.60 4.68 -0.50
CA SER A 388 38.98 5.62 0.44
C SER A 388 39.01 7.12 0.04
N ASN A 389 38.11 7.91 0.66
CA ASN A 389 37.98 9.38 0.59
C ASN A 389 37.54 10.00 -0.74
N GLY A 390 37.61 9.27 -1.85
CA GLY A 390 37.10 9.71 -3.13
C GLY A 390 35.57 9.61 -3.25
N ILE A 391 35.01 10.28 -4.25
CA ILE A 391 33.58 10.20 -4.60
C ILE A 391 33.41 9.64 -6.02
N PHE A 392 32.55 8.64 -6.16
CA PHE A 392 31.99 8.23 -7.44
C PHE A 392 30.54 8.70 -7.54
N GLU A 393 30.28 9.71 -8.37
CA GLU A 393 28.98 10.34 -8.51
C GLU A 393 28.32 10.00 -9.86
N ILE A 394 27.05 9.61 -9.81
CA ILE A 394 26.20 9.30 -10.97
C ILE A 394 24.93 10.15 -10.91
N GLY A 395 24.94 11.24 -11.68
CA GLY A 395 23.82 12.15 -11.88
C GLY A 395 22.69 11.55 -12.72
N SER A 396 21.58 12.27 -12.78
CA SER A 396 20.38 11.90 -13.52
C SER A 396 20.67 11.68 -15.02
N GLY A 397 20.09 10.61 -15.56
CA GLY A 397 20.19 10.27 -16.97
C GLY A 397 21.43 9.45 -17.35
N ASN A 398 22.41 9.25 -16.46
CA ASN A 398 23.60 8.46 -16.75
C ASN A 398 23.43 6.97 -16.42
N ASP A 399 24.16 6.12 -17.15
CA ASP A 399 24.20 4.68 -16.93
C ASP A 399 25.64 4.20 -16.67
N VAL A 400 25.82 3.38 -15.64
CA VAL A 400 27.10 2.75 -15.31
C VAL A 400 26.90 1.24 -15.26
N SER A 401 27.80 0.49 -15.90
CA SER A 401 27.80 -0.97 -15.87
C SER A 401 29.20 -1.49 -15.57
N VAL A 402 29.38 -2.18 -14.44
CA VAL A 402 30.67 -2.78 -14.05
C VAL A 402 30.60 -4.30 -13.95
N GLY A 403 31.71 -4.97 -14.24
CA GLY A 403 31.87 -6.41 -14.02
C GLY A 403 31.82 -6.75 -12.52
N GLN A 404 32.88 -6.40 -11.79
CA GLN A 404 32.95 -6.50 -10.33
C GLN A 404 33.14 -5.10 -9.71
N PHE A 405 32.58 -4.88 -8.52
CA PHE A 405 32.72 -3.62 -7.80
C PHE A 405 33.26 -3.83 -6.39
N LEU A 406 34.39 -3.20 -6.08
CA LEU A 406 35.05 -3.16 -4.78
C LEU A 406 35.19 -1.68 -4.38
N TYR A 407 34.56 -1.24 -3.30
CA TYR A 407 34.71 0.16 -2.88
C TYR A 407 34.81 0.34 -1.36
N GLU A 408 35.71 1.23 -0.95
CA GLU A 408 35.90 1.70 0.43
C GLU A 408 35.58 3.20 0.57
N ALA A 409 35.00 3.81 -0.47
CA ALA A 409 34.80 5.24 -0.63
C ALA A 409 33.31 5.64 -0.63
N GLU A 410 32.99 6.82 -1.16
CA GLU A 410 31.61 7.28 -1.37
C GLU A 410 31.11 6.96 -2.78
N LEU A 411 29.97 6.25 -2.88
CA LEU A 411 29.15 6.10 -4.08
C LEU A 411 27.88 6.96 -3.93
N THR A 412 27.66 7.91 -4.84
CA THR A 412 26.50 8.81 -4.83
C THR A 412 25.70 8.71 -6.12
N ILE A 413 24.42 8.37 -6.02
CA ILE A 413 23.51 8.21 -7.16
C ILE A 413 22.32 9.15 -7.00
N ASN A 414 22.23 10.11 -7.91
CA ASN A 414 21.25 11.20 -7.94
C ASN A 414 20.35 11.10 -9.19
N GLY A 415 19.81 9.91 -9.47
CA GLY A 415 18.89 9.68 -10.59
C GLY A 415 19.41 8.83 -11.74
N GLY A 416 20.71 8.49 -11.76
CA GLY A 416 21.30 7.58 -12.75
C GLY A 416 21.18 6.11 -12.36
N ASN A 417 21.68 5.21 -13.21
CA ASN A 417 21.64 3.76 -13.00
C ASN A 417 23.05 3.20 -12.81
N PHE A 418 23.24 2.36 -11.80
CA PHE A 418 24.48 1.62 -11.54
C PHE A 418 24.19 0.12 -11.56
N GLU A 419 24.77 -0.60 -12.52
CA GLU A 419 24.66 -2.05 -12.65
C GLU A 419 25.99 -2.76 -12.31
N CYS A 420 25.94 -3.76 -11.43
CA CYS A 420 27.06 -4.66 -11.14
C CYS A 420 26.70 -6.10 -11.55
N LYS A 421 27.52 -6.70 -12.42
CA LYS A 421 27.21 -7.98 -13.10
C LYS A 421 27.79 -9.22 -12.43
N SER A 422 28.74 -9.08 -11.50
CA SER A 422 29.48 -10.19 -10.89
C SER A 422 29.56 -10.12 -9.37
N SER A 423 30.62 -9.57 -8.78
CA SER A 423 30.81 -9.50 -7.33
C SER A 423 30.69 -8.07 -6.85
N TRP A 424 30.00 -7.89 -5.71
CA TRP A 424 29.84 -6.59 -5.05
C TRP A 424 30.43 -6.68 -3.65
N TRP A 425 31.36 -5.79 -3.34
CA TRP A 425 31.98 -5.72 -2.01
C TRP A 425 32.09 -4.29 -1.53
N VAL A 426 31.72 -4.09 -0.27
CA VAL A 426 31.61 -2.79 0.40
C VAL A 426 32.50 -2.78 1.64
N GLY A 427 33.42 -1.82 1.68
CA GLY A 427 34.25 -1.53 2.85
C GLY A 427 33.41 -1.15 4.07
N ASN A 428 33.95 -1.33 5.27
CA ASN A 428 33.22 -1.03 6.52
C ASN A 428 32.93 0.47 6.70
N ASP A 429 33.77 1.33 6.12
CA ASP A 429 33.67 2.79 6.23
C ASP A 429 33.13 3.43 4.93
N ALA A 430 32.74 2.62 3.95
CA ALA A 430 32.18 3.10 2.69
C ALA A 430 30.82 3.77 2.91
N VAL A 431 30.49 4.73 2.04
CA VAL A 431 29.23 5.46 2.08
C VAL A 431 28.49 5.27 0.76
N THR A 432 27.23 4.87 0.81
CA THR A 432 26.32 4.90 -0.35
C THR A 432 25.21 5.91 -0.13
N ASN A 433 25.06 6.85 -1.06
CA ASN A 433 23.96 7.80 -1.09
C ASN A 433 23.07 7.49 -2.31
N LEU A 434 21.81 7.13 -2.05
CA LEU A 434 20.82 6.86 -3.09
C LEU A 434 19.61 7.78 -2.89
N SER A 435 19.55 8.86 -3.67
CA SER A 435 18.45 9.83 -3.62
C SER A 435 17.39 9.59 -4.70
N GLY A 436 17.78 8.97 -5.82
CA GLY A 436 16.96 8.56 -6.96
C GLY A 436 17.75 7.61 -7.88
N GLY A 437 17.16 7.12 -8.97
CA GLY A 437 17.85 6.21 -9.88
C GLY A 437 17.87 4.76 -9.37
N SER A 438 18.87 3.96 -9.77
CA SER A 438 18.92 2.54 -9.41
C SER A 438 20.33 2.00 -9.14
N ILE A 439 20.40 1.05 -8.20
CA ILE A 439 21.51 0.10 -8.04
C ILE A 439 20.97 -1.28 -8.43
N VAL A 440 21.54 -1.90 -9.46
CA VAL A 440 21.12 -3.19 -9.98
C VAL A 440 22.26 -4.20 -9.80
N PHE A 441 21.99 -5.29 -9.11
CA PHE A 441 22.90 -6.43 -9.01
C PHE A 441 22.38 -7.58 -9.88
N SER A 442 22.86 -7.63 -11.12
CA SER A 442 22.33 -8.47 -12.20
C SER A 442 23.12 -9.77 -12.42
N LYS A 443 23.84 -10.22 -11.40
CA LYS A 443 24.58 -11.49 -11.48
C LYS A 443 23.63 -12.64 -11.83
N THR A 444 23.94 -13.34 -12.92
CA THR A 444 23.08 -14.38 -13.50
C THR A 444 23.08 -15.70 -12.71
N THR A 445 24.06 -15.88 -11.82
CA THR A 445 24.10 -17.01 -10.89
C THR A 445 23.69 -16.51 -9.50
N PRO A 446 22.68 -17.13 -8.86
CA PRO A 446 22.19 -16.67 -7.56
C PRO A 446 23.32 -16.47 -6.55
N SER A 447 23.40 -15.26 -5.99
CA SER A 447 24.43 -14.84 -5.06
C SER A 447 23.88 -13.83 -4.06
N TRP A 448 24.77 -13.18 -3.31
CA TRP A 448 24.42 -12.23 -2.26
C TRP A 448 24.93 -10.83 -2.61
N LEU A 449 24.01 -9.87 -2.68
CA LEU A 449 24.33 -8.45 -2.55
C LEU A 449 24.48 -8.16 -1.05
N ASN A 450 25.72 -8.15 -0.57
CA ASN A 450 26.01 -7.85 0.84
C ASN A 450 26.24 -6.35 1.00
N LEU A 451 25.33 -5.68 1.69
CA LEU A 451 25.43 -4.27 2.02
C LEU A 451 26.16 -4.09 3.35
N ASN A 452 27.00 -3.07 3.44
CA ASN A 452 27.84 -2.76 4.60
C ASN A 452 28.12 -1.25 4.63
N GLY A 453 28.76 -0.74 5.68
CA GLY A 453 29.04 0.69 5.80
C GLY A 453 27.78 1.54 5.91
N GLN A 454 27.91 2.84 5.68
CA GLN A 454 26.77 3.77 5.76
C GLN A 454 25.95 3.73 4.46
N PHE A 455 24.64 3.52 4.57
CA PHE A 455 23.72 3.50 3.44
C PHE A 455 22.59 4.51 3.67
N ASN A 456 22.64 5.63 2.96
CA ASN A 456 21.65 6.70 3.02
C ASN A 456 20.70 6.56 1.83
N MET A 457 19.42 6.28 2.09
CA MET A 457 18.42 6.08 1.04
C MET A 457 17.18 6.92 1.30
N SER A 458 16.97 7.94 0.46
CA SER A 458 15.75 8.77 0.48
C SER A 458 14.80 8.47 -0.68
N GLY A 459 15.27 7.76 -1.70
CA GLY A 459 14.54 7.39 -2.91
C GLY A 459 15.32 6.33 -3.70
N GLY A 460 14.95 6.11 -4.97
CA GLY A 460 15.61 5.16 -5.86
C GLY A 460 15.29 3.68 -5.57
N ILE A 461 15.94 2.79 -6.30
CA ILE A 461 15.72 1.35 -6.25
C ILE A 461 17.04 0.61 -6.04
N VAL A 462 17.07 -0.34 -5.10
CA VAL A 462 18.11 -1.37 -5.01
C VAL A 462 17.50 -2.68 -5.51
N ASP A 463 17.89 -3.15 -6.70
CA ASP A 463 17.35 -4.35 -7.32
C ASP A 463 18.39 -5.46 -7.40
N ALA A 464 18.22 -6.51 -6.59
CA ALA A 464 19.07 -7.69 -6.63
C ALA A 464 18.63 -8.73 -7.67
N GLN A 465 17.60 -8.48 -8.48
CA GLN A 465 17.07 -9.41 -9.49
C GLN A 465 16.88 -10.83 -8.91
N SER A 466 17.51 -11.88 -9.45
CA SER A 466 17.43 -13.26 -8.93
C SER A 466 18.33 -13.53 -7.72
N ASN A 467 18.95 -12.51 -7.13
CA ASN A 467 19.93 -12.63 -6.03
C ASN A 467 19.32 -12.25 -4.67
N SER A 468 20.02 -12.66 -3.61
CA SER A 468 19.66 -12.39 -2.22
C SER A 468 20.28 -11.08 -1.74
N ILE A 469 19.64 -10.40 -0.78
CA ILE A 469 20.17 -9.22 -0.09
C ILE A 469 20.54 -9.60 1.35
N GLY A 470 21.75 -9.24 1.76
CA GLY A 470 22.25 -9.43 3.12
C GLY A 470 22.82 -8.14 3.70
N PHE A 471 22.71 -7.98 5.02
CA PHE A 471 23.26 -6.82 5.74
C PHE A 471 24.40 -7.25 6.67
N GLY A 472 25.57 -6.66 6.45
CA GLY A 472 26.76 -6.86 7.29
C GLY A 472 26.62 -6.24 8.68
N GLN A 473 27.48 -6.65 9.62
CA GLN A 473 27.43 -6.17 11.00
C GLN A 473 27.72 -4.65 11.14
N ASN A 474 28.45 -4.06 10.19
CA ASN A 474 28.78 -2.64 10.18
C ASN A 474 27.85 -1.82 9.28
N PHE A 475 26.74 -2.40 8.80
CA PHE A 475 25.75 -1.66 8.04
C PHE A 475 25.04 -0.61 8.93
N ILE A 476 24.99 0.63 8.46
CA ILE A 476 24.32 1.75 9.10
C ILE A 476 23.32 2.34 8.11
N GLY A 477 22.05 1.93 8.21
CA GLY A 477 20.99 2.37 7.30
C GLY A 477 20.28 3.63 7.76
N ASN A 478 20.36 4.70 6.97
CA ASN A 478 19.46 5.87 7.07
C ASN A 478 18.41 5.76 5.94
N LEU A 479 17.39 4.95 6.17
CA LEU A 479 16.42 4.51 5.15
C LEU A 479 15.08 5.24 5.32
N THR A 480 14.89 6.35 4.62
CA THR A 480 13.69 7.19 4.70
C THR A 480 12.76 7.06 3.48
N GLY A 481 13.17 6.34 2.45
CA GLY A 481 12.39 6.11 1.23
C GLY A 481 13.02 5.04 0.31
N GLY A 482 12.48 4.91 -0.89
CA GLY A 482 12.98 4.00 -1.93
C GLY A 482 12.55 2.54 -1.80
N SER A 483 12.94 1.69 -2.75
CA SER A 483 12.53 0.27 -2.81
C SER A 483 13.73 -0.67 -2.79
N PHE A 484 13.73 -1.65 -1.90
CA PHE A 484 14.62 -2.82 -1.99
C PHE A 484 13.88 -3.96 -2.68
N MET A 485 14.40 -4.45 -3.80
CA MET A 485 13.82 -5.52 -4.59
C MET A 485 14.73 -6.75 -4.61
N THR A 486 14.20 -7.94 -4.33
CA THR A 486 14.98 -9.18 -4.36
C THR A 486 14.16 -10.36 -4.85
N GLY A 487 14.77 -11.19 -5.69
CA GLY A 487 14.26 -12.49 -6.11
C GLY A 487 14.78 -13.65 -5.27
N GLY A 488 15.78 -13.39 -4.42
CA GLY A 488 16.37 -14.34 -3.47
C GLY A 488 15.92 -14.12 -2.03
N SER A 489 16.79 -14.48 -1.09
CA SER A 489 16.57 -14.31 0.34
C SER A 489 16.86 -12.87 0.79
N PHE A 490 16.25 -12.46 1.90
CA PHE A 490 16.52 -11.18 2.55
C PHE A 490 16.87 -11.41 4.02
N ILE A 491 18.13 -11.13 4.39
CA ILE A 491 18.66 -11.47 5.73
C ILE A 491 19.27 -10.25 6.41
N ALA A 492 18.61 -9.78 7.46
CA ALA A 492 19.11 -8.81 8.43
C ALA A 492 19.39 -9.54 9.76
N ALA A 493 20.58 -10.16 9.87
CA ALA A 493 20.90 -11.10 10.94
C ALA A 493 21.31 -10.47 12.29
N TYR A 494 21.50 -9.15 12.35
CA TYR A 494 21.96 -8.45 13.54
C TYR A 494 20.87 -7.51 14.08
N ASN A 495 20.78 -7.39 15.40
CA ASN A 495 19.72 -6.59 16.03
C ASN A 495 19.81 -5.11 15.59
N ASN A 496 18.66 -4.50 15.29
CA ASN A 496 18.52 -3.12 14.82
C ASN A 496 19.28 -2.78 13.52
N ILE A 497 19.78 -3.76 12.77
CA ILE A 497 20.62 -3.50 11.59
C ILE A 497 19.82 -2.94 10.41
N PHE A 498 18.56 -3.35 10.26
CA PHE A 498 17.70 -2.91 9.16
C PHE A 498 16.42 -2.26 9.70
N GLN A 499 16.35 -0.93 9.58
CA GLN A 499 15.25 -0.11 10.09
C GLN A 499 14.74 0.81 8.99
N GLN A 500 13.86 0.29 8.14
CA GLN A 500 13.30 1.06 7.03
C GLN A 500 12.15 1.96 7.54
N ASN A 501 12.39 3.27 7.62
CA ASN A 501 11.40 4.25 8.12
C ASN A 501 10.46 4.77 7.02
N GLY A 502 10.80 4.52 5.76
CA GLY A 502 9.95 4.81 4.59
C GLY A 502 10.41 3.98 3.39
N GLY A 503 9.52 3.80 2.41
CA GLY A 503 9.78 2.94 1.26
C GLY A 503 9.25 1.52 1.44
N GLU A 504 9.68 0.59 0.59
CA GLU A 504 9.17 -0.78 0.53
C GLU A 504 10.28 -1.82 0.38
N VAL A 505 9.98 -3.06 0.78
CA VAL A 505 10.73 -4.26 0.39
C VAL A 505 9.83 -5.12 -0.50
N VAL A 506 10.29 -5.39 -1.71
CA VAL A 506 9.56 -6.13 -2.75
C VAL A 506 10.25 -7.46 -3.04
N PHE A 507 9.51 -8.55 -2.89
CA PHE A 507 9.99 -9.87 -3.32
C PHE A 507 9.44 -10.23 -4.70
N THR A 508 10.33 -10.63 -5.61
CA THR A 508 10.02 -10.99 -7.01
C THR A 508 10.60 -12.37 -7.36
N GLY A 509 10.56 -12.80 -8.63
CA GLY A 509 11.21 -14.06 -9.06
C GLY A 509 10.46 -15.35 -8.67
N ASP A 510 11.13 -16.49 -8.89
CA ASP A 510 10.53 -17.84 -8.85
C ASP A 510 11.26 -18.88 -7.98
N ALA A 511 12.40 -18.53 -7.39
CA ALA A 511 13.18 -19.44 -6.53
C ALA A 511 12.62 -19.55 -5.09
N ASP A 512 12.89 -20.66 -4.40
CA ASP A 512 12.67 -20.73 -2.95
C ASP A 512 13.68 -19.83 -2.22
N SER A 513 13.21 -19.13 -1.19
CA SER A 513 14.01 -18.12 -0.47
C SER A 513 13.57 -17.98 0.98
N THR A 514 14.34 -17.22 1.76
CA THR A 514 14.08 -17.00 3.19
C THR A 514 14.04 -15.52 3.53
N LEU A 515 13.21 -15.18 4.50
CA LEU A 515 13.18 -13.86 5.14
C LEU A 515 13.55 -14.03 6.61
N SER A 516 14.57 -13.29 7.04
CA SER A 516 14.98 -13.23 8.44
C SER A 516 15.34 -11.81 8.84
N LEU A 517 14.61 -11.29 9.82
CA LEU A 517 14.84 -10.01 10.48
C LEU A 517 15.12 -10.29 11.96
N ALA A 518 16.31 -9.90 12.44
CA ALA A 518 16.67 -9.99 13.85
C ALA A 518 15.92 -8.94 14.70
N ASP A 519 16.04 -9.03 16.03
CA ASP A 519 15.30 -8.18 16.95
C ASP A 519 15.54 -6.68 16.67
N GLY A 520 14.46 -5.89 16.64
CA GLY A 520 14.53 -4.46 16.35
C GLY A 520 14.67 -4.10 14.86
N CYS A 521 14.75 -5.09 13.95
CA CYS A 521 14.67 -4.86 12.52
C CYS A 521 13.22 -4.82 12.02
N TYR A 522 12.94 -3.96 11.04
CA TYR A 522 11.61 -3.81 10.45
C TYR A 522 11.66 -3.27 9.02
N VAL A 523 10.63 -3.61 8.26
CA VAL A 523 10.34 -3.02 6.94
C VAL A 523 9.24 -1.96 7.10
N ASN A 524 9.22 -0.96 6.22
CA ASN A 524 8.11 0.00 6.22
C ASN A 524 6.90 -0.62 5.52
N ASP A 525 6.98 -0.82 4.21
CA ASP A 525 5.99 -1.56 3.41
C ASP A 525 6.56 -2.91 2.98
N PHE A 526 5.74 -3.95 3.06
CA PHE A 526 6.09 -5.30 2.61
C PHE A 526 5.25 -5.66 1.39
N VAL A 527 5.90 -5.95 0.27
CA VAL A 527 5.24 -6.29 -0.99
C VAL A 527 5.76 -7.64 -1.51
N PHE A 528 4.84 -8.55 -1.78
CA PHE A 528 5.16 -9.90 -2.25
C PHE A 528 4.55 -10.17 -3.63
N ASN A 529 5.42 -10.17 -4.65
CA ASN A 529 5.10 -10.21 -6.08
C ASN A 529 5.87 -11.33 -6.79
N ARG A 530 5.85 -12.55 -6.24
CA ARG A 530 6.60 -13.67 -6.82
C ARG A 530 5.80 -14.37 -7.90
N THR A 531 6.49 -14.85 -8.93
CA THR A 531 5.91 -15.68 -10.00
C THR A 531 5.98 -17.17 -9.66
N GLY A 532 6.80 -17.55 -8.68
CA GLY A 532 6.96 -18.91 -8.17
C GLY A 532 7.81 -18.98 -6.90
N GLY A 533 8.03 -20.20 -6.41
CA GLY A 533 8.82 -20.46 -5.21
C GLY A 533 8.13 -20.04 -3.91
N THR A 534 8.66 -20.55 -2.81
CA THR A 534 8.22 -20.25 -1.44
C THR A 534 9.14 -19.25 -0.79
N LEU A 535 8.59 -18.22 -0.14
CA LEU A 535 9.34 -17.41 0.82
C LEU A 535 9.05 -17.89 2.23
N THR A 536 10.05 -18.50 2.88
CA THR A 536 9.92 -18.99 4.24
C THR A 536 10.36 -17.94 5.25
N LEU A 537 9.48 -17.60 6.19
CA LEU A 537 9.79 -16.71 7.30
C LEU A 537 10.48 -17.48 8.45
N LEU A 538 11.68 -17.03 8.84
CA LEU A 538 12.51 -17.68 9.87
C LEU A 538 12.47 -16.98 11.25
N THR A 539 12.02 -15.73 11.31
CA THR A 539 11.95 -14.91 12.53
C THR A 539 10.68 -14.04 12.49
N ASP A 540 10.45 -13.19 13.49
CA ASP A 540 9.32 -12.26 13.44
C ASP A 540 9.47 -11.25 12.28
N LEU A 541 8.37 -10.95 11.60
CA LEU A 541 8.31 -9.91 10.57
C LEU A 541 7.55 -8.69 11.12
N ASN A 542 8.27 -7.58 11.26
CA ASN A 542 7.71 -6.29 11.66
C ASN A 542 7.52 -5.39 10.43
N VAL A 543 6.27 -5.13 10.06
CA VAL A 543 5.86 -4.23 8.97
C VAL A 543 5.25 -2.97 9.58
N LYS A 544 5.90 -1.81 9.42
CA LYS A 544 5.45 -0.56 10.07
C LYS A 544 4.28 0.13 9.37
N ASN A 545 4.05 -0.18 8.11
CA ASN A 545 2.96 0.35 7.29
C ASN A 545 2.15 -0.81 6.70
N ASP A 546 2.18 -1.07 5.39
CA ASP A 546 1.26 -2.00 4.74
C ASP A 546 1.89 -3.36 4.40
N PHE A 547 1.14 -4.44 4.59
CA PHE A 547 1.48 -5.79 4.12
C PHE A 547 0.62 -6.13 2.90
N THR A 548 1.28 -6.35 1.76
CA THR A 548 0.63 -6.67 0.49
C THR A 548 1.20 -7.95 -0.12
N LEU A 549 0.34 -8.94 -0.33
CA LEU A 549 0.66 -10.19 -1.02
C LEU A 549 -0.14 -10.24 -2.32
N ASN A 550 0.51 -9.94 -3.44
CA ASN A 550 -0.13 -9.94 -4.76
C ASN A 550 -0.07 -11.31 -5.43
N SER A 551 1.04 -12.05 -5.27
CA SER A 551 1.24 -13.37 -5.89
C SER A 551 2.34 -14.19 -5.21
N GLY A 552 2.29 -15.52 -5.37
CA GLY A 552 3.29 -16.46 -4.82
C GLY A 552 2.82 -17.17 -3.55
N TYR A 553 3.72 -17.89 -2.87
CA TYR A 553 3.44 -18.56 -1.60
C TYR A 553 4.34 -18.05 -0.47
N PHE A 554 3.75 -17.50 0.59
CA PHE A 554 4.45 -17.03 1.80
C PHE A 554 4.27 -18.06 2.93
N ASP A 555 5.35 -18.74 3.30
CA ASP A 555 5.31 -19.78 4.32
C ASP A 555 5.80 -19.26 5.67
N LYS A 556 4.85 -18.99 6.56
CA LYS A 556 5.13 -18.52 7.91
C LYS A 556 5.31 -19.71 8.87
N THR A 557 6.34 -20.53 8.62
CA THR A 557 6.68 -21.72 9.44
C THR A 557 7.07 -21.38 10.88
N SER A 558 7.53 -20.16 11.13
CA SER A 558 7.96 -19.66 12.44
C SER A 558 7.68 -18.15 12.57
N GLY A 559 8.03 -17.56 13.72
CA GLY A 559 7.86 -16.13 14.01
C GLY A 559 6.41 -15.65 14.20
N ASN A 560 6.22 -14.36 14.41
CA ASN A 560 4.93 -13.65 14.39
C ASN A 560 4.96 -12.59 13.28
N LEU A 561 3.78 -12.16 12.82
CA LEU A 561 3.64 -11.01 11.92
C LEU A 561 3.11 -9.82 12.72
N TYR A 562 3.79 -8.69 12.65
CA TYR A 562 3.36 -7.43 13.27
C TYR A 562 3.07 -6.42 12.17
N ILE A 563 1.81 -6.01 12.05
CA ILE A 563 1.30 -5.21 10.95
C ILE A 563 0.88 -3.84 11.48
N GLY A 564 1.51 -2.80 10.94
CA GLY A 564 1.24 -1.43 11.33
C GLY A 564 -0.12 -0.96 10.83
N ARG A 565 -0.44 -1.18 9.57
CA ARG A 565 -1.64 -0.65 8.91
C ARG A 565 -2.39 -1.71 8.13
N ASN A 566 -2.36 -1.69 6.81
CA ASN A 566 -3.27 -2.47 6.00
C ASN A 566 -2.75 -3.88 5.76
N TRP A 567 -3.67 -4.84 5.72
CA TRP A 567 -3.45 -6.20 5.24
C TRP A 567 -4.18 -6.40 3.93
N ALA A 568 -3.46 -6.81 2.90
CA ALA A 568 -4.04 -7.22 1.64
C ALA A 568 -3.35 -8.47 1.10
N ASN A 569 -4.12 -9.55 0.95
CA ASN A 569 -3.69 -10.78 0.30
C ASN A 569 -4.54 -11.03 -0.95
N TYR A 570 -4.10 -10.48 -2.07
CA TYR A 570 -4.77 -10.62 -3.37
C TYR A 570 -4.51 -11.98 -4.04
N ALA A 571 -3.53 -12.76 -3.58
CA ALA A 571 -3.31 -14.12 -4.06
C ALA A 571 -4.26 -15.15 -3.42
N GLY A 572 -4.97 -14.75 -2.36
CA GLY A 572 -6.01 -15.52 -1.68
C GLY A 572 -5.52 -16.28 -0.43
N PRO A 573 -6.43 -16.73 0.44
CA PRO A 573 -6.07 -17.27 1.77
C PRO A 573 -5.14 -18.49 1.77
N SER A 574 -5.09 -19.26 0.67
CA SER A 574 -4.20 -20.41 0.54
C SER A 574 -2.77 -20.03 0.13
N ALA A 575 -2.53 -18.78 -0.28
CA ALA A 575 -1.22 -18.26 -0.69
C ALA A 575 -0.30 -17.95 0.50
N ILE A 576 -0.82 -18.00 1.72
CA ILE A 576 -0.06 -17.76 2.94
C ILE A 576 -0.34 -18.83 3.98
N ASN A 577 0.71 -19.40 4.57
CA ASN A 577 0.56 -20.37 5.65
C ASN A 577 0.54 -19.67 7.01
N LEU A 578 -0.62 -19.32 7.53
CA LEU A 578 -0.76 -18.69 8.87
C LEU A 578 -1.05 -19.71 9.99
N SER A 579 -0.82 -21.00 9.78
CA SER A 579 -1.19 -22.04 10.76
C SER A 579 -0.35 -22.05 12.05
N SER A 580 0.84 -21.42 12.02
CA SER A 580 1.76 -21.28 13.15
C SER A 580 1.97 -19.80 13.50
N GLY A 581 2.30 -19.49 14.76
CA GLY A 581 2.46 -18.11 15.25
C GLY A 581 1.16 -17.30 15.20
N SER A 582 1.28 -15.99 15.42
CA SER A 582 0.15 -15.06 15.50
C SER A 582 0.36 -13.84 14.58
N VAL A 583 -0.74 -13.25 14.13
CA VAL A 583 -0.74 -11.95 13.44
C VAL A 583 -1.23 -10.89 14.42
N TYR A 584 -0.42 -9.86 14.61
CA TYR A 584 -0.70 -8.72 15.45
C TYR A 584 -0.93 -7.49 14.58
N PHE A 585 -1.98 -6.74 14.87
CA PHE A 585 -2.06 -5.35 14.44
C PHE A 585 -1.69 -4.47 15.63
N ASN A 586 -0.51 -3.84 15.59
CA ASN A 586 0.14 -3.29 16.80
C ASN A 586 0.64 -1.84 16.67
N SER A 587 -0.06 -1.01 15.90
CA SER A 587 0.25 0.43 15.78
C SER A 587 -0.93 1.32 16.15
N ASP A 588 -0.64 2.58 16.42
CA ASP A 588 -1.57 3.68 16.67
C ASP A 588 -2.26 4.23 15.41
N LYS A 589 -1.88 3.74 14.21
CA LYS A 589 -2.42 4.20 12.92
C LYS A 589 -3.67 3.41 12.52
N PRO A 590 -4.63 4.03 11.81
CA PRO A 590 -5.75 3.33 11.17
C PRO A 590 -5.26 2.20 10.26
N ALA A 591 -5.98 1.09 10.30
CA ALA A 591 -5.64 -0.16 9.63
C ALA A 591 -6.89 -0.79 9.00
N SER A 592 -6.72 -1.49 7.90
CA SER A 592 -7.80 -2.26 7.28
C SER A 592 -7.35 -3.63 6.79
N ILE A 593 -8.21 -4.63 6.93
CA ILE A 593 -8.11 -5.91 6.23
C ILE A 593 -8.93 -5.79 4.95
N LEU A 594 -8.24 -5.82 3.81
CA LEU A 594 -8.80 -5.48 2.50
C LEU A 594 -9.24 -6.70 1.68
N THR A 595 -8.88 -7.91 2.11
CA THR A 595 -9.12 -9.17 1.39
C THR A 595 -9.69 -10.24 2.33
N ASP A 596 -10.33 -11.27 1.77
CA ASP A 596 -10.69 -12.46 2.54
C ASP A 596 -9.40 -13.10 3.07
N GLU A 597 -9.43 -13.61 4.31
CA GLU A 597 -8.23 -14.19 4.91
C GLU A 597 -8.54 -15.26 5.96
N THR A 598 -7.62 -16.22 6.09
CA THR A 598 -7.62 -17.24 7.14
C THR A 598 -6.40 -17.08 8.04
N PHE A 599 -6.60 -16.49 9.22
CA PHE A 599 -5.58 -16.34 10.24
C PHE A 599 -5.46 -17.60 11.12
N GLY A 600 -4.25 -17.87 11.62
CA GLY A 600 -4.03 -18.80 12.74
C GLY A 600 -4.62 -18.22 14.02
N SER A 601 -3.86 -17.35 14.68
CA SER A 601 -4.39 -16.45 15.72
C SER A 601 -4.31 -15.01 15.21
N LEU A 602 -5.34 -14.21 15.50
CA LEU A 602 -5.42 -12.79 15.17
C LEU A 602 -5.54 -11.99 16.46
N LEU A 603 -4.58 -11.09 16.71
CA LEU A 603 -4.52 -10.27 17.91
C LEU A 603 -4.51 -8.79 17.52
N ILE A 604 -5.32 -8.00 18.21
CA ILE A 604 -5.44 -6.56 18.00
C ILE A 604 -4.86 -5.87 19.23
N GLU A 605 -3.81 -5.08 19.03
CA GLU A 605 -3.10 -4.32 20.06
C GLU A 605 -2.86 -2.89 19.54
N LYS A 606 -3.95 -2.19 19.22
CA LYS A 606 -3.88 -0.86 18.60
C LYS A 606 -4.24 0.21 19.62
N THR A 607 -3.37 0.42 20.61
CA THR A 607 -3.54 1.46 21.64
C THR A 607 -3.62 2.85 21.01
N PHE A 608 -4.81 3.47 20.90
CA PHE A 608 -4.92 4.93 20.74
C PHE A 608 -6.32 5.53 20.94
N ALA A 609 -6.32 6.83 21.26
CA ALA A 609 -7.44 7.76 21.32
C ALA A 609 -8.16 7.92 19.96
N ASP A 610 -9.43 8.33 19.96
CA ASP A 610 -10.16 8.83 18.78
C ASP A 610 -10.66 7.79 17.74
N GLY A 611 -10.94 6.54 18.11
CA GLY A 611 -11.72 5.65 17.24
C GLY A 611 -10.97 5.10 16.02
N ASN A 612 -9.66 4.84 16.16
CA ASN A 612 -8.87 4.14 15.15
C ASN A 612 -9.15 2.63 15.17
N TYR A 613 -10.14 2.22 14.38
CA TYR A 613 -10.51 0.81 14.22
C TYR A 613 -9.46 0.02 13.42
N LEU A 614 -9.33 -1.29 13.70
CA LEU A 614 -8.95 -2.25 12.66
C LEU A 614 -10.20 -2.59 11.86
N ASP A 615 -10.27 -2.08 10.64
CA ASP A 615 -11.43 -2.21 9.77
C ASP A 615 -11.38 -3.45 8.90
N VAL A 616 -12.38 -4.31 8.98
CA VAL A 616 -12.64 -5.28 7.92
C VAL A 616 -13.40 -4.58 6.80
N ALA A 617 -12.85 -4.55 5.58
CA ALA A 617 -13.57 -3.98 4.44
C ALA A 617 -14.90 -4.71 4.20
N ALA A 618 -15.89 -4.03 3.58
CA ALA A 618 -17.18 -4.66 3.30
C ALA A 618 -17.06 -5.87 2.34
N ASN A 619 -17.95 -6.86 2.48
CA ASN A 619 -17.94 -8.09 1.68
C ASN A 619 -16.64 -8.89 1.86
N LYS A 620 -16.23 -9.09 3.11
CA LYS A 620 -15.04 -9.87 3.47
C LYS A 620 -15.35 -10.95 4.49
N THR A 621 -14.75 -12.10 4.31
CA THR A 621 -14.81 -13.20 5.28
C THR A 621 -13.45 -13.36 5.96
N ILE A 622 -13.46 -13.25 7.28
CA ILE A 622 -12.29 -13.41 8.14
C ILE A 622 -12.46 -14.69 8.96
N GLN A 623 -11.61 -15.68 8.69
CA GLN A 623 -11.57 -16.92 9.46
C GLN A 623 -10.37 -16.92 10.41
N VAL A 624 -10.59 -17.23 11.68
CA VAL A 624 -9.56 -17.35 12.71
C VAL A 624 -9.55 -18.78 13.25
N ASN A 625 -8.56 -19.55 12.82
CA ASN A 625 -8.48 -20.98 13.10
C ASN A 625 -8.15 -21.32 14.57
N LYS A 626 -7.58 -20.36 15.32
CA LYS A 626 -7.25 -20.48 16.74
C LYS A 626 -7.92 -19.38 17.53
N HIS A 627 -7.14 -18.42 18.03
CA HIS A 627 -7.58 -17.42 18.98
C HIS A 627 -7.78 -16.06 18.30
N PHE A 628 -8.92 -15.42 18.57
CA PHE A 628 -9.19 -14.03 18.22
C PHE A 628 -9.24 -13.21 19.50
N PHE A 629 -8.25 -12.34 19.70
CA PHE A 629 -8.15 -11.50 20.90
C PHE A 629 -8.08 -10.03 20.51
N VAL A 630 -8.98 -9.23 21.08
CA VAL A 630 -8.83 -7.77 21.10
C VAL A 630 -8.19 -7.42 22.44
N LEU A 631 -6.86 -7.26 22.42
CA LEU A 631 -6.06 -6.94 23.61
C LEU A 631 -6.21 -5.46 23.99
N ASP A 632 -6.22 -4.59 22.97
CA ASP A 632 -6.40 -3.14 23.10
C ASP A 632 -6.85 -2.55 21.75
N GLY A 633 -7.53 -1.42 21.78
CA GLY A 633 -8.17 -0.77 20.63
C GLY A 633 -9.51 -1.42 20.25
N CYS A 634 -10.01 -1.08 19.05
CA CYS A 634 -11.29 -1.57 18.58
C CYS A 634 -11.18 -2.27 17.22
N PHE A 635 -11.83 -3.42 17.07
CA PHE A 635 -12.01 -4.11 15.79
C PHE A 635 -13.38 -3.72 15.20
N ARG A 636 -13.45 -3.38 13.90
CA ARG A 636 -14.72 -3.04 13.24
C ARG A 636 -15.07 -3.96 12.10
N LEU A 637 -16.29 -4.49 12.13
CA LEU A 637 -16.87 -5.32 11.08
C LEU A 637 -17.83 -4.48 10.23
N ASN A 638 -17.58 -4.37 8.92
CA ASN A 638 -18.41 -3.59 8.00
C ASN A 638 -19.46 -4.47 7.29
N ASN A 639 -20.31 -3.83 6.47
CA ASN A 639 -21.46 -4.47 5.84
C ASN A 639 -21.10 -5.76 5.09
N ASN A 640 -21.97 -6.77 5.26
CA ASN A 640 -21.85 -8.07 4.62
C ASN A 640 -20.49 -8.75 4.83
N SER A 641 -19.94 -8.63 6.04
CA SER A 641 -18.65 -9.24 6.41
C SER A 641 -18.84 -10.24 7.54
N ASP A 642 -18.04 -11.30 7.52
CA ASP A 642 -18.13 -12.40 8.47
C ASP A 642 -16.84 -12.53 9.28
N LEU A 643 -16.96 -12.79 10.58
CA LEU A 643 -15.86 -13.18 11.44
C LEU A 643 -16.15 -14.58 12.02
N SER A 644 -15.31 -15.58 11.73
CA SER A 644 -15.47 -16.92 12.31
C SER A 644 -14.29 -17.29 13.19
N VAL A 645 -14.54 -17.73 14.43
CA VAL A 645 -13.50 -18.02 15.43
C VAL A 645 -13.65 -19.43 15.99
N ASN A 646 -12.60 -20.24 15.80
CA ASN A 646 -12.67 -21.67 16.11
C ASN A 646 -12.31 -22.06 17.55
N ILE A 647 -11.45 -21.31 18.27
CA ILE A 647 -10.92 -21.74 19.58
C ILE A 647 -11.21 -20.79 20.74
N LEU A 648 -10.70 -19.56 20.78
CA LEU A 648 -11.07 -18.63 21.86
C LEU A 648 -11.38 -17.27 21.27
N PHE A 649 -12.48 -16.67 21.73
CA PHE A 649 -12.89 -15.32 21.42
C PHE A 649 -12.82 -14.49 22.70
N ARG A 650 -12.04 -13.40 22.68
CA ARG A 650 -11.87 -12.56 23.87
C ARG A 650 -11.75 -11.08 23.56
N ILE A 651 -12.54 -10.29 24.28
CA ILE A 651 -12.42 -8.83 24.35
C ILE A 651 -11.85 -8.49 25.72
N PHE A 652 -10.63 -7.96 25.77
CA PHE A 652 -9.99 -7.55 27.03
C PHE A 652 -10.58 -6.22 27.54
N ASP A 653 -10.37 -5.95 28.82
CA ASP A 653 -10.83 -4.71 29.48
C ASP A 653 -10.27 -3.46 28.78
N GLY A 654 -11.15 -2.54 28.40
CA GLY A 654 -10.83 -1.33 27.64
C GLY A 654 -10.80 -1.50 26.12
N ALA A 655 -10.82 -2.73 25.60
CA ALA A 655 -10.83 -3.04 24.18
C ALA A 655 -12.26 -3.28 23.65
N GLY A 656 -12.47 -3.19 22.33
CA GLY A 656 -13.81 -3.25 21.75
C GLY A 656 -13.95 -3.99 20.42
N ILE A 657 -15.18 -4.43 20.14
CA ILE A 657 -15.64 -4.87 18.83
C ILE A 657 -16.88 -4.06 18.46
N ASN A 658 -16.81 -3.41 17.30
CA ASN A 658 -17.86 -2.56 16.77
C ASN A 658 -18.38 -3.14 15.46
N VAL A 659 -19.68 -3.42 15.37
CA VAL A 659 -20.29 -3.69 14.08
C VAL A 659 -20.86 -2.38 13.53
N SER A 660 -20.50 -2.06 12.29
CA SER A 660 -20.88 -0.78 11.66
C SER A 660 -22.41 -0.62 11.59
N PRO A 661 -22.96 0.60 11.84
CA PRO A 661 -24.39 0.89 11.74
C PRO A 661 -25.05 0.52 10.41
N ASN A 662 -24.26 0.51 9.33
CA ASN A 662 -24.72 0.19 7.99
C ASN A 662 -24.55 -1.30 7.63
N ALA A 663 -24.14 -2.14 8.59
CA ALA A 663 -23.85 -3.54 8.38
C ALA A 663 -25.05 -4.45 8.65
N SER A 664 -26.06 -4.39 7.77
CA SER A 664 -27.32 -5.12 7.94
C SER A 664 -27.20 -6.64 7.86
N THR A 665 -26.05 -7.18 7.43
CA THR A 665 -25.83 -8.63 7.26
C THR A 665 -24.47 -9.10 7.78
N ALA A 666 -23.82 -8.35 8.66
CA ALA A 666 -22.55 -8.80 9.24
C ALA A 666 -22.78 -9.94 10.26
N SER A 667 -21.91 -10.94 10.26
CA SER A 667 -22.03 -12.11 11.11
C SER A 667 -20.77 -12.39 11.93
N ILE A 668 -20.96 -12.95 13.14
CA ILE A 668 -19.86 -13.40 14.00
C ILE A 668 -20.15 -14.84 14.42
N HIS A 669 -19.35 -15.78 13.94
CA HIS A 669 -19.46 -17.21 14.23
C HIS A 669 -18.50 -17.60 15.35
N ILE A 670 -19.05 -18.19 16.42
CA ILE A 670 -18.34 -18.56 17.63
C ILE A 670 -18.46 -20.06 17.82
N LYS A 671 -17.33 -20.78 17.94
CA LYS A 671 -17.32 -22.25 18.14
C LYS A 671 -17.01 -22.71 19.56
N ARG A 672 -16.66 -21.77 20.43
CA ARG A 672 -16.24 -21.95 21.83
C ARG A 672 -16.84 -20.84 22.70
N ASP A 673 -16.21 -20.49 23.81
CA ASP A 673 -16.75 -19.50 24.74
C ASP A 673 -16.63 -18.07 24.19
N TRP A 674 -17.60 -17.24 24.56
CA TRP A 674 -17.60 -15.80 24.37
C TRP A 674 -17.15 -15.13 25.66
N ASP A 675 -15.95 -14.53 25.66
CA ASP A 675 -15.44 -13.79 26.83
C ASP A 675 -15.38 -12.28 26.54
N ASN A 676 -16.20 -11.49 27.23
CA ASN A 676 -16.12 -10.03 27.25
C ASN A 676 -15.78 -9.52 28.66
N TYR A 677 -14.56 -9.01 28.84
CA TYR A 677 -14.07 -8.53 30.14
C TYR A 677 -14.42 -7.06 30.42
N ASN A 678 -15.20 -6.39 29.58
CA ASN A 678 -15.56 -4.98 29.76
C ASN A 678 -16.79 -4.83 30.66
N THR A 679 -16.73 -3.89 31.61
CA THR A 679 -17.89 -3.55 32.46
C THR A 679 -18.89 -2.62 31.77
N VAL A 680 -18.53 -2.06 30.61
CA VAL A 680 -19.34 -1.15 29.79
C VAL A 680 -19.22 -1.58 28.33
N ASN A 681 -20.35 -1.68 27.63
CA ASN A 681 -20.42 -1.96 26.20
C ASN A 681 -20.80 -0.67 25.44
N ASN A 682 -19.93 -0.18 24.56
CA ASN A 682 -20.12 0.99 23.70
C ASN A 682 -19.32 0.85 22.38
N GLU A 683 -19.34 1.88 21.53
CA GLU A 683 -18.71 1.86 20.20
C GLU A 683 -17.18 1.64 20.19
N TYR A 684 -16.50 1.77 21.33
CA TYR A 684 -15.04 1.63 21.46
C TYR A 684 -14.58 0.55 22.45
N SER A 685 -15.46 0.09 23.36
CA SER A 685 -15.11 -0.85 24.42
C SER A 685 -16.26 -1.84 24.64
N GLY A 686 -15.91 -3.12 24.84
CA GLY A 686 -16.89 -4.21 24.89
C GLY A 686 -17.43 -4.58 23.51
N PHE A 687 -18.65 -5.11 23.45
CA PHE A 687 -19.29 -5.48 22.19
C PHE A 687 -20.42 -4.51 21.84
N TYR A 688 -20.33 -3.89 20.65
CA TYR A 688 -21.37 -3.05 20.08
C TYR A 688 -22.01 -3.77 18.88
N PRO A 689 -23.18 -4.41 19.05
CA PRO A 689 -23.71 -5.38 18.09
C PRO A 689 -24.30 -4.76 16.82
N SER A 690 -24.75 -3.50 16.88
CA SER A 690 -25.48 -2.83 15.79
C SER A 690 -26.56 -3.71 15.14
N LEU A 691 -26.43 -4.12 13.87
CA LEU A 691 -27.38 -4.95 13.12
C LEU A 691 -26.84 -6.37 12.87
N SER A 692 -25.88 -6.81 13.68
CA SER A 692 -25.15 -8.07 13.46
C SER A 692 -25.93 -9.32 13.87
N THR A 693 -25.51 -10.46 13.34
CA THR A 693 -25.93 -11.77 13.82
C THR A 693 -24.76 -12.50 14.46
N VAL A 694 -24.88 -12.86 15.73
CA VAL A 694 -23.91 -13.72 16.42
C VAL A 694 -24.43 -15.16 16.39
N ILE A 695 -23.63 -16.06 15.82
CA ILE A 695 -23.97 -17.46 15.59
C ILE A 695 -23.09 -18.32 16.50
N PHE A 696 -23.72 -19.00 17.45
CA PHE A 696 -23.08 -19.96 18.34
C PHE A 696 -23.20 -21.35 17.73
N GLU A 697 -22.07 -21.88 17.25
CA GLU A 697 -22.01 -23.14 16.50
C GLU A 697 -20.97 -24.12 17.05
N GLY A 698 -20.83 -25.29 16.42
CA GLY A 698 -19.88 -26.32 16.83
C GLY A 698 -20.42 -27.25 17.92
N THR A 699 -19.56 -28.14 18.43
CA THR A 699 -19.97 -29.35 19.16
C THR A 699 -19.74 -29.32 20.67
N SER A 700 -19.03 -28.33 21.19
CA SER A 700 -18.77 -28.16 22.62
C SER A 700 -19.82 -27.27 23.25
N ASP A 701 -20.01 -27.38 24.56
CA ASP A 701 -20.70 -26.34 25.34
C ASP A 701 -20.01 -24.99 25.11
N GLN A 702 -20.80 -23.93 25.11
CA GLN A 702 -20.32 -22.56 24.92
C GLN A 702 -20.88 -21.68 26.02
N GLU A 703 -19.97 -21.14 26.83
CA GLU A 703 -20.31 -20.18 27.86
C GLU A 703 -20.28 -18.75 27.29
N VAL A 704 -21.27 -17.94 27.63
CA VAL A 704 -21.28 -16.50 27.35
C VAL A 704 -20.98 -15.74 28.63
N ASN A 705 -19.75 -15.25 28.72
CA ASN A 705 -19.21 -14.54 29.88
C ASN A 705 -19.12 -13.03 29.55
N GLY A 706 -19.83 -12.21 30.31
CA GLY A 706 -19.75 -10.75 30.25
C GLY A 706 -19.43 -10.16 31.62
N ALA A 707 -18.52 -9.19 31.69
CA ALA A 707 -18.23 -8.43 32.91
C ALA A 707 -19.18 -7.24 33.13
N SER A 708 -19.95 -6.86 32.12
CA SER A 708 -21.03 -5.88 32.21
C SER A 708 -22.23 -6.45 32.99
N PHE A 709 -23.15 -5.56 33.38
CA PHE A 709 -24.41 -6.00 34.01
C PHE A 709 -25.25 -6.86 33.06
N GLU A 710 -25.20 -6.55 31.77
CA GLU A 710 -25.83 -7.31 30.68
C GLU A 710 -24.97 -7.27 29.41
N GLU A 711 -25.00 -8.34 28.64
CA GLU A 711 -24.37 -8.44 27.32
C GLU A 711 -25.40 -8.16 26.22
N ASN A 712 -25.04 -7.30 25.26
CA ASN A 712 -25.94 -6.83 24.22
C ASN A 712 -25.72 -7.57 22.89
N PHE A 713 -26.78 -8.11 22.31
CA PHE A 713 -26.79 -8.72 20.98
C PHE A 713 -27.90 -8.11 20.13
N TYR A 714 -27.74 -8.14 18.80
CA TYR A 714 -28.83 -7.79 17.89
C TYR A 714 -29.62 -9.04 17.52
N ASN A 715 -29.02 -9.97 16.78
CA ASN A 715 -29.53 -11.32 16.62
C ASN A 715 -28.62 -12.35 17.30
N ILE A 716 -29.22 -13.37 17.92
CA ILE A 716 -28.54 -14.58 18.36
C ILE A 716 -29.08 -15.77 17.57
N VAL A 717 -28.18 -16.56 17.00
CA VAL A 717 -28.49 -17.86 16.41
C VAL A 717 -27.74 -18.96 17.17
N VAL A 718 -28.47 -19.95 17.67
CA VAL A 718 -27.91 -21.19 18.23
C VAL A 718 -28.00 -22.27 17.15
N GLN A 719 -26.85 -22.70 16.65
CA GLN A 719 -26.70 -23.71 15.60
C GLN A 719 -25.68 -24.76 16.03
N LYS A 720 -26.04 -25.52 17.06
CA LYS A 720 -25.14 -26.48 17.71
C LYS A 720 -25.57 -27.90 17.42
N ALA A 721 -24.76 -28.61 16.63
CA ALA A 721 -24.96 -30.04 16.37
C ALA A 721 -24.84 -30.90 17.66
N SER A 722 -24.12 -30.42 18.67
CA SER A 722 -24.06 -30.98 20.02
C SER A 722 -23.53 -29.95 21.02
N GLY A 723 -23.74 -30.21 22.31
CA GLY A 723 -23.40 -29.27 23.38
C GLY A 723 -24.44 -28.18 23.53
N GLU A 724 -24.29 -27.39 24.60
CA GLU A 724 -25.29 -26.42 25.05
C GLU A 724 -24.80 -24.98 24.90
N PHE A 725 -25.72 -24.05 24.64
CA PHE A 725 -25.49 -22.60 24.75
C PHE A 725 -25.83 -22.17 26.19
N LYS A 726 -24.85 -21.62 26.91
CA LYS A 726 -24.91 -21.36 28.36
C LYS A 726 -24.58 -19.90 28.70
N PRO A 727 -25.60 -19.03 28.83
CA PRO A 727 -25.38 -17.68 29.35
C PRO A 727 -24.94 -17.70 30.82
N ASN A 728 -23.88 -16.96 31.15
CA ASN A 728 -23.43 -16.71 32.52
C ASN A 728 -23.70 -15.27 32.97
N VAL A 729 -24.32 -14.45 32.12
CA VAL A 729 -24.60 -13.03 32.31
C VAL A 729 -26.01 -12.71 31.80
N ASN A 730 -26.63 -11.66 32.32
CA ASN A 730 -27.89 -11.16 31.75
C ASN A 730 -27.68 -10.76 30.29
N MET A 731 -28.71 -10.84 29.46
CA MET A 731 -28.60 -10.49 28.05
C MET A 731 -29.74 -9.58 27.61
N ALA A 732 -29.41 -8.63 26.73
CA ALA A 732 -30.39 -7.86 25.97
C ALA A 732 -30.22 -8.17 24.47
N ILE A 733 -31.29 -8.66 23.84
CA ILE A 733 -31.33 -9.05 22.44
C ILE A 733 -32.31 -8.13 21.73
N THR A 734 -31.78 -7.18 20.96
CA THR A 734 -32.58 -6.09 20.39
C THR A 734 -33.36 -6.47 19.12
N ASN A 735 -33.17 -7.69 18.60
CA ASN A 735 -33.96 -8.26 17.50
C ASN A 735 -34.28 -9.74 17.80
N ASP A 736 -33.81 -10.71 17.00
CA ASP A 736 -34.34 -12.08 17.08
C ASP A 736 -33.42 -13.07 17.83
N ILE A 737 -34.04 -14.03 18.53
CA ILE A 737 -33.39 -15.28 18.97
C ILE A 737 -33.89 -16.42 18.08
N ILE A 738 -32.95 -17.14 17.48
CA ILE A 738 -33.24 -18.32 16.65
C ILE A 738 -32.44 -19.51 17.19
N ILE A 739 -33.11 -20.56 17.65
CA ILE A 739 -32.48 -21.85 17.94
C ILE A 739 -32.75 -22.77 16.75
N GLU A 740 -31.80 -22.82 15.81
CA GLU A 740 -31.91 -23.67 14.63
C GLU A 740 -31.75 -25.15 14.98
N GLU A 741 -30.73 -25.44 15.78
CA GLU A 741 -30.45 -26.74 16.37
C GLU A 741 -29.62 -26.56 17.64
N GLY A 742 -29.80 -27.44 18.62
CA GLY A 742 -29.09 -27.41 19.91
C GLY A 742 -29.95 -26.94 21.07
N VAL A 743 -29.33 -26.75 22.22
CA VAL A 743 -30.02 -26.47 23.49
C VAL A 743 -29.59 -25.13 24.06
N TRP A 744 -30.54 -24.26 24.35
CA TRP A 744 -30.35 -23.11 25.23
C TRP A 744 -30.54 -23.56 26.67
N SER A 745 -29.54 -23.41 27.53
CA SER A 745 -29.61 -23.74 28.95
C SER A 745 -29.10 -22.57 29.80
N TYR A 746 -29.05 -22.71 31.13
CA TYR A 746 -28.42 -21.72 32.01
C TYR A 746 -26.99 -22.12 32.34
N GLY A 747 -26.08 -21.15 32.28
CA GLY A 747 -24.77 -21.26 32.91
C GLY A 747 -24.81 -20.84 34.38
N ASN A 748 -25.49 -19.72 34.67
CA ASN A 748 -25.83 -19.25 36.02
C ASN A 748 -27.35 -19.17 36.19
N SER A 749 -27.87 -19.51 37.37
CA SER A 749 -29.31 -19.40 37.66
C SER A 749 -29.74 -17.97 37.98
N GLY A 750 -31.02 -17.65 37.74
CA GLY A 750 -31.61 -16.35 38.09
C GLY A 750 -31.18 -15.20 37.19
N LEU A 751 -30.80 -15.47 35.94
CA LEU A 751 -30.51 -14.45 34.93
C LEU A 751 -31.80 -13.87 34.35
N TYR A 752 -31.69 -12.75 33.63
CA TYR A 752 -32.75 -12.29 32.74
C TYR A 752 -32.28 -12.16 31.29
N TYR A 753 -33.20 -12.43 30.37
CA TYR A 753 -33.01 -12.28 28.93
C TYR A 753 -34.07 -11.33 28.38
N ASP A 754 -33.68 -10.11 28.01
CA ASP A 754 -34.57 -9.08 27.49
C ASP A 754 -34.63 -9.13 25.96
N LEU A 755 -35.76 -9.57 25.39
CA LEU A 755 -35.95 -9.80 23.97
C LEU A 755 -36.90 -8.77 23.35
N TYR A 756 -36.43 -8.10 22.30
CA TYR A 756 -37.20 -7.08 21.57
C TYR A 756 -37.75 -7.58 20.22
N GLY A 757 -37.35 -8.76 19.75
CA GLY A 757 -37.87 -9.36 18.51
C GLY A 757 -38.49 -10.74 18.75
N ASN A 758 -38.36 -11.61 17.75
CA ASN A 758 -39.00 -12.93 17.75
C ASN A 758 -38.16 -13.97 18.49
N LEU A 759 -38.85 -14.92 19.12
CA LEU A 759 -38.24 -16.17 19.59
C LEU A 759 -38.69 -17.32 18.68
N THR A 760 -37.74 -17.91 17.96
CA THR A 760 -37.98 -19.09 17.10
C THR A 760 -37.13 -20.26 17.55
N ILE A 761 -37.77 -21.37 17.93
CA ILE A 761 -37.11 -22.64 18.22
C ILE A 761 -37.55 -23.64 17.15
N ASN A 762 -36.59 -24.14 16.38
CA ASN A 762 -36.85 -25.09 15.30
C ASN A 762 -36.95 -26.53 15.84
N LEU A 763 -37.34 -27.46 14.97
CA LEU A 763 -37.58 -28.88 15.29
C LEU A 763 -36.47 -29.57 16.11
N ASN A 764 -35.21 -29.19 15.87
CA ASN A 764 -34.02 -29.76 16.51
C ASN A 764 -33.43 -28.85 17.60
N GLY A 765 -34.08 -27.73 17.90
CA GLY A 765 -33.74 -26.82 18.99
C GLY A 765 -34.53 -27.15 20.26
N SER A 766 -34.06 -26.67 21.41
CA SER A 766 -34.87 -26.61 22.63
C SER A 766 -34.38 -25.53 23.59
N TRP A 767 -35.30 -25.07 24.44
CA TRP A 767 -34.99 -24.21 25.58
C TRP A 767 -35.11 -25.03 26.87
N GLN A 768 -34.05 -25.06 27.68
CA GLN A 768 -33.89 -25.86 28.89
C GLN A 768 -33.30 -24.99 30.00
N ASP A 769 -33.92 -23.83 30.21
CA ASP A 769 -33.59 -22.90 31.28
C ASP A 769 -34.86 -22.55 32.04
N ASP A 770 -35.04 -23.26 33.16
CA ASP A 770 -36.14 -23.16 34.12
C ASP A 770 -35.81 -22.28 35.35
N GLU A 771 -34.60 -21.69 35.37
CA GLU A 771 -34.07 -20.91 36.48
C GLU A 771 -34.03 -19.40 36.20
N SER A 772 -34.08 -19.00 34.91
CA SER A 772 -33.97 -17.61 34.47
C SER A 772 -35.31 -17.05 33.96
N THR A 773 -35.35 -15.73 33.78
CA THR A 773 -36.55 -15.02 33.31
C THR A 773 -36.38 -14.52 31.87
N LEU A 774 -37.30 -14.91 30.97
CA LEU A 774 -37.39 -14.37 29.62
C LEU A 774 -38.38 -13.19 29.58
N TYR A 775 -37.91 -12.02 29.16
CA TYR A 775 -38.73 -10.83 28.96
C TYR A 775 -38.99 -10.61 27.47
N PHE A 776 -40.26 -10.37 27.11
CA PHE A 776 -40.64 -9.79 25.83
C PHE A 776 -40.93 -8.30 26.06
N SER A 777 -40.05 -7.43 25.56
CA SER A 777 -40.08 -5.96 25.81
C SER A 777 -40.18 -5.12 24.53
N SER A 778 -40.63 -5.73 23.43
CA SER A 778 -40.65 -5.09 22.11
C SER A 778 -41.55 -3.87 22.01
N GLY A 779 -41.16 -2.90 21.18
CA GLY A 779 -42.02 -1.81 20.72
C GLY A 779 -42.87 -2.16 19.50
N ASP A 780 -42.65 -3.31 18.88
CA ASP A 780 -43.31 -3.79 17.66
C ASP A 780 -43.92 -5.19 17.90
N ASP A 781 -44.82 -5.62 17.01
CA ASP A 781 -45.42 -6.97 17.10
C ASP A 781 -44.34 -8.04 16.96
N VAL A 782 -44.39 -9.06 17.83
CA VAL A 782 -43.40 -10.14 17.90
C VAL A 782 -44.09 -11.51 17.91
N ALA A 783 -43.34 -12.55 17.57
CA ALA A 783 -43.81 -13.93 17.56
C ALA A 783 -42.98 -14.82 18.48
N PHE A 784 -43.65 -15.78 19.11
CA PHE A 784 -43.04 -16.90 19.82
C PHE A 784 -43.48 -18.21 19.18
N SER A 785 -42.52 -18.97 18.65
CA SER A 785 -42.74 -20.28 18.06
C SER A 785 -41.74 -21.29 18.61
N ASP A 786 -42.23 -22.23 19.42
CA ASP A 786 -41.50 -23.41 19.85
C ASP A 786 -41.92 -24.67 19.09
N ASN A 787 -41.15 -25.03 18.06
CA ASN A 787 -41.37 -26.24 17.28
C ASN A 787 -40.54 -27.43 17.78
N SER A 788 -39.95 -27.35 18.98
CA SER A 788 -39.04 -28.36 19.52
C SER A 788 -39.69 -29.74 19.58
N THR A 789 -39.00 -30.75 19.07
CA THR A 789 -39.43 -32.16 19.22
C THR A 789 -39.00 -32.79 20.55
N SER A 790 -37.99 -32.23 21.23
CA SER A 790 -37.56 -32.65 22.56
C SER A 790 -38.38 -32.00 23.69
N GLY A 791 -39.18 -30.98 23.35
CA GLY A 791 -39.87 -30.11 24.29
C GLY A 791 -38.94 -29.04 24.85
N SER A 792 -39.53 -27.93 25.28
CA SER A 792 -38.83 -26.86 26.00
C SER A 792 -39.43 -26.65 27.39
N VAL A 793 -38.57 -26.19 28.30
CA VAL A 793 -38.91 -25.79 29.67
C VAL A 793 -38.31 -24.42 29.91
N PHE A 794 -39.18 -23.44 30.07
CA PHE A 794 -38.83 -22.06 30.38
C PHE A 794 -38.98 -21.80 31.88
N GLY A 795 -38.18 -20.89 32.43
CA GLY A 795 -38.38 -20.33 33.76
C GLY A 795 -39.56 -19.37 33.74
N ASP A 796 -39.37 -18.18 34.28
CA ASP A 796 -40.43 -17.16 34.28
C ASP A 796 -40.49 -16.48 32.90
N ILE A 797 -41.68 -16.33 32.33
CA ILE A 797 -41.91 -15.54 31.11
C ILE A 797 -42.67 -14.27 31.49
N ASN A 798 -42.07 -13.12 31.20
CA ASN A 798 -42.65 -11.81 31.41
C ASN A 798 -42.94 -11.13 30.06
N ILE A 799 -44.19 -10.77 29.83
CA ILE A 799 -44.63 -10.00 28.67
C ILE A 799 -44.89 -8.57 29.15
N ASN A 800 -44.05 -7.64 28.68
CA ASN A 800 -44.11 -6.23 28.99
C ASN A 800 -43.84 -5.41 27.73
N LEU A 801 -44.76 -5.51 26.76
CA LEU A 801 -44.58 -4.91 25.46
C LEU A 801 -44.68 -3.37 25.58
N GLY A 802 -43.89 -2.67 24.77
CA GLY A 802 -43.69 -1.24 24.81
C GLY A 802 -44.95 -0.40 24.59
N LEU A 803 -46.10 -0.97 24.24
CA LEU A 803 -47.44 -0.37 24.27
C LEU A 803 -48.50 -1.47 24.46
N SER A 804 -49.68 -1.13 24.99
CA SER A 804 -50.79 -2.10 25.15
C SER A 804 -51.35 -2.64 23.83
N THR A 805 -51.09 -1.98 22.70
CA THR A 805 -51.55 -2.37 21.36
C THR A 805 -50.63 -3.36 20.64
N ILE A 806 -49.44 -3.61 21.18
CA ILE A 806 -48.45 -4.52 20.59
C ILE A 806 -48.79 -5.95 20.98
N ASN A 807 -48.62 -6.86 20.03
CA ASN A 807 -49.05 -8.24 20.13
C ASN A 807 -47.85 -9.20 20.13
N LEU A 808 -47.86 -10.14 21.08
CA LEU A 808 -47.10 -11.38 20.99
C LEU A 808 -48.00 -12.46 20.39
N LEU A 809 -47.68 -12.96 19.21
CA LEU A 809 -48.35 -14.11 18.61
C LEU A 809 -47.65 -15.41 19.02
N VAL A 810 -48.35 -16.27 19.75
CA VAL A 810 -47.86 -17.59 20.16
C VAL A 810 -48.38 -18.64 19.17
N ASN A 811 -47.48 -19.18 18.36
CA ASN A 811 -47.80 -20.11 17.26
C ASN A 811 -47.49 -21.58 17.58
N ALA A 812 -46.87 -21.86 18.73
CA ALA A 812 -46.66 -23.21 19.22
C ALA A 812 -46.66 -23.24 20.76
N GLY A 813 -47.02 -24.39 21.32
CA GLY A 813 -47.17 -24.56 22.76
C GLY A 813 -45.83 -24.53 23.52
N PHE A 814 -45.86 -24.13 24.78
CA PHE A 814 -44.67 -24.06 25.63
C PHE A 814 -44.99 -24.38 27.09
N ASN A 815 -43.96 -24.78 27.85
CA ASN A 815 -44.05 -24.98 29.29
C ASN A 815 -43.19 -23.94 30.00
N CYS A 816 -43.75 -23.23 30.98
CA CYS A 816 -43.03 -22.25 31.76
C CYS A 816 -43.25 -22.46 33.26
N LYS A 817 -42.35 -21.91 34.07
CA LYS A 817 -42.53 -21.85 35.52
C LYS A 817 -43.68 -20.90 35.87
N SER A 818 -43.58 -19.65 35.42
CA SER A 818 -44.61 -18.63 35.61
C SER A 818 -44.80 -17.81 34.35
N LEU A 819 -46.02 -17.30 34.15
CA LEU A 819 -46.37 -16.44 33.03
C LEU A 819 -47.00 -15.15 33.54
N ASN A 820 -46.36 -14.01 33.27
CA ASN A 820 -46.87 -12.71 33.68
C ASN A 820 -47.05 -11.80 32.46
N VAL A 821 -48.24 -11.26 32.30
CA VAL A 821 -48.60 -10.31 31.24
C VAL A 821 -48.90 -8.97 31.89
N SER A 822 -47.91 -8.09 31.87
CA SER A 822 -47.98 -6.79 32.55
C SER A 822 -48.38 -5.66 31.60
N ARG A 823 -48.09 -5.77 30.31
CA ARG A 823 -48.42 -4.77 29.29
C ARG A 823 -48.37 -5.37 27.89
N GLY A 824 -49.30 -4.96 27.05
CA GLY A 824 -49.44 -5.51 25.70
C GLY A 824 -50.42 -6.67 25.64
N SER A 825 -50.60 -7.20 24.44
CA SER A 825 -51.48 -8.33 24.19
C SER A 825 -50.68 -9.58 23.83
N ALA A 826 -51.04 -10.74 24.37
CA ALA A 826 -50.50 -12.03 23.95
C ALA A 826 -51.64 -12.92 23.47
N ALA A 827 -51.56 -13.37 22.22
CA ALA A 827 -52.56 -14.22 21.59
C ALA A 827 -52.04 -15.64 21.46
N ILE A 828 -52.71 -16.57 22.15
CA ILE A 828 -52.47 -18.01 22.16
C ILE A 828 -53.57 -18.64 21.31
N ASN A 829 -53.17 -19.22 20.18
CA ASN A 829 -54.11 -19.70 19.17
C ASN A 829 -53.85 -21.16 18.81
N ASN A 830 -54.80 -22.02 19.14
CA ASN A 830 -54.82 -23.45 18.83
C ASN A 830 -53.57 -24.21 19.31
N VAL A 831 -53.03 -23.81 20.48
CA VAL A 831 -51.85 -24.42 21.10
C VAL A 831 -52.05 -24.67 22.59
N GLU A 832 -51.17 -25.47 23.18
CA GLU A 832 -51.19 -25.82 24.61
C GLU A 832 -50.09 -25.06 25.37
N VAL A 833 -50.44 -24.38 26.45
CA VAL A 833 -49.50 -23.71 27.35
C VAL A 833 -49.62 -24.32 28.74
N SER A 834 -48.49 -24.71 29.33
CA SER A 834 -48.44 -25.21 30.72
C SER A 834 -47.69 -24.22 31.61
N VAL A 835 -48.27 -23.92 32.78
CA VAL A 835 -47.72 -23.01 33.78
C VAL A 835 -47.63 -23.73 35.12
N ASN A 836 -46.42 -23.81 35.67
CA ASN A 836 -46.14 -24.65 36.83
C ASN A 836 -46.34 -23.96 38.20
N ASP A 837 -46.37 -22.63 38.26
CA ASP A 837 -46.42 -21.90 39.51
C ASP A 837 -47.51 -20.81 39.49
N TRP A 838 -47.39 -19.78 38.65
CA TRP A 838 -48.42 -18.75 38.59
C TRP A 838 -48.57 -18.09 37.22
N LEU A 839 -49.83 -17.76 36.91
CA LEU A 839 -50.22 -16.91 35.79
C LEU A 839 -50.80 -15.60 36.33
N TYR A 840 -50.25 -14.46 35.90
CA TYR A 840 -50.71 -13.13 36.32
C TYR A 840 -50.96 -12.22 35.12
N VAL A 841 -52.08 -11.49 35.13
CA VAL A 841 -52.39 -10.46 34.12
C VAL A 841 -52.66 -9.13 34.83
N SER A 842 -51.79 -8.15 34.62
CA SER A 842 -51.79 -6.86 35.34
C SER A 842 -52.53 -5.74 34.59
N ASP A 843 -52.74 -4.58 35.23
CA ASP A 843 -53.15 -3.31 34.62
C ASP A 843 -52.36 -3.06 33.31
N ASP A 844 -53.05 -3.02 32.16
CA ASP A 844 -52.51 -2.89 30.77
C ASP A 844 -52.07 -4.19 30.05
N GLY A 845 -52.12 -5.34 30.72
CA GLY A 845 -51.91 -6.66 30.12
C GLY A 845 -53.19 -7.25 29.53
N THR A 846 -53.06 -7.92 28.39
CA THR A 846 -54.15 -8.71 27.77
C THR A 846 -53.62 -10.08 27.36
N LEU A 847 -54.28 -11.15 27.78
CA LEU A 847 -53.97 -12.52 27.39
C LEU A 847 -55.19 -13.16 26.76
N LEU A 848 -55.05 -13.63 25.52
CA LEU A 848 -56.14 -14.18 24.72
C LEU A 848 -55.85 -15.65 24.42
N PHE A 849 -56.78 -16.53 24.78
CA PHE A 849 -56.84 -17.91 24.33
C PHE A 849 -57.98 -18.05 23.33
N GLU A 850 -57.63 -18.33 22.08
CA GLU A 850 -58.57 -18.45 20.97
C GLU A 850 -58.69 -19.89 20.48
N ASN A 851 -59.81 -20.24 19.84
CA ASN A 851 -60.06 -21.55 19.22
C ASN A 851 -59.85 -22.72 20.21
N SER A 852 -59.24 -23.84 19.81
CA SER A 852 -59.03 -25.00 20.69
C SER A 852 -57.78 -24.89 21.58
N SER A 853 -57.39 -23.68 21.99
CA SER A 853 -56.22 -23.48 22.85
C SER A 853 -56.43 -24.08 24.24
N THR A 854 -55.35 -24.58 24.84
CA THR A 854 -55.38 -25.17 26.18
C THR A 854 -54.42 -24.45 27.13
N LEU A 855 -54.89 -24.08 28.31
CA LEU A 855 -54.05 -23.65 29.43
C LEU A 855 -54.08 -24.73 30.51
N LYS A 856 -52.88 -25.19 30.91
CA LYS A 856 -52.66 -26.16 31.97
C LYS A 856 -51.97 -25.52 33.16
N MET A 857 -52.54 -25.71 34.35
CA MET A 857 -52.01 -25.18 35.61
C MET A 857 -51.58 -26.35 36.52
N ALA A 858 -50.42 -26.26 37.18
CA ALA A 858 -49.97 -27.32 38.10
C ALA A 858 -50.73 -27.32 39.45
N ASP A 859 -50.53 -28.35 40.28
CA ASP A 859 -51.12 -28.41 41.63
C ASP A 859 -50.62 -27.28 42.54
N ASN A 860 -51.52 -26.65 43.30
CA ASN A 860 -51.26 -25.48 44.14
C ASN A 860 -50.74 -24.23 43.40
N SER A 861 -50.98 -24.14 42.08
CA SER A 861 -50.72 -22.93 41.29
C SER A 861 -51.92 -21.99 41.29
N PHE A 862 -51.78 -20.80 40.69
CA PHE A 862 -52.90 -19.87 40.54
C PHE A 862 -52.90 -19.11 39.21
N VAL A 863 -54.10 -18.77 38.76
CA VAL A 863 -54.40 -17.76 37.75
C VAL A 863 -54.95 -16.53 38.48
N SER A 864 -54.32 -15.37 38.33
CA SER A 864 -54.82 -14.09 38.88
C SER A 864 -54.89 -13.00 37.81
N ILE A 865 -56.03 -12.31 37.75
CA ILE A 865 -56.26 -11.16 36.87
C ILE A 865 -56.45 -9.93 37.76
N SER A 866 -55.51 -8.99 37.75
CA SER A 866 -55.53 -7.80 38.60
C SER A 866 -55.35 -6.58 37.70
N GLY A 867 -56.47 -5.93 37.33
CA GLY A 867 -56.52 -4.79 36.41
C GLY A 867 -56.38 -5.08 34.91
N GLY A 868 -55.93 -6.29 34.53
CA GLY A 868 -55.78 -6.72 33.14
C GLY A 868 -56.99 -7.44 32.54
N LEU A 869 -56.81 -8.01 31.34
CA LEU A 869 -57.82 -8.79 30.61
C LEU A 869 -57.33 -10.21 30.31
N LEU A 870 -58.04 -11.24 30.77
CA LEU A 870 -57.89 -12.62 30.31
C LEU A 870 -59.14 -13.02 29.52
N SER A 871 -58.94 -13.56 28.31
CA SER A 871 -60.03 -13.89 27.39
C SER A 871 -59.93 -15.33 26.89
N PHE A 872 -61.01 -16.09 26.99
CA PHE A 872 -61.17 -17.42 26.41
C PHE A 872 -62.38 -17.43 25.46
N MET A 873 -62.16 -17.20 24.17
CA MET A 873 -63.28 -17.09 23.22
C MET A 873 -63.26 -18.28 22.26
N GLY A 874 -64.28 -19.13 22.37
CA GLY A 874 -64.45 -20.32 21.56
C GLY A 874 -65.69 -20.32 20.66
N THR A 875 -65.91 -21.46 20.03
CA THR A 875 -67.14 -21.82 19.31
C THR A 875 -67.59 -23.22 19.72
N GLU A 876 -68.79 -23.65 19.28
CA GLU A 876 -69.32 -25.00 19.52
C GLU A 876 -68.33 -26.12 19.10
N THR A 877 -67.50 -25.87 18.08
CA THR A 877 -66.53 -26.86 17.56
C THR A 877 -65.09 -26.63 18.00
N GLU A 878 -64.77 -25.43 18.50
CA GLU A 878 -63.42 -25.02 18.86
C GLU A 878 -63.45 -24.32 20.22
N SER A 879 -63.42 -25.13 21.28
CA SER A 879 -63.58 -24.65 22.65
C SER A 879 -62.23 -24.58 23.38
N PRO A 880 -61.84 -23.41 23.91
CA PRO A 880 -60.68 -23.33 24.78
C PRO A 880 -60.86 -24.21 26.02
N LEU A 881 -59.75 -24.74 26.53
CA LEU A 881 -59.72 -25.59 27.72
C LEU A 881 -58.79 -25.00 28.77
N LEU A 882 -59.32 -24.72 29.95
CA LEU A 882 -58.53 -24.47 31.14
C LEU A 882 -58.61 -25.69 32.07
N THR A 883 -57.46 -26.29 32.37
CA THR A 883 -57.40 -27.55 33.10
C THR A 883 -56.11 -27.64 33.92
N HIS A 884 -55.92 -28.75 34.64
CA HIS A 884 -54.66 -29.01 35.34
C HIS A 884 -53.59 -29.66 34.45
N GLU A 885 -52.33 -29.59 34.83
CA GLU A 885 -51.23 -30.20 34.07
C GLU A 885 -51.24 -31.74 34.14
N SER A 886 -51.40 -32.30 35.34
CA SER A 886 -51.41 -33.75 35.55
C SER A 886 -52.28 -34.22 36.72
N THR A 887 -52.15 -33.61 37.89
CA THR A 887 -52.93 -33.91 39.11
C THR A 887 -53.14 -32.64 39.92
N GLY A 888 -54.08 -32.68 40.88
CA GLY A 888 -54.31 -31.57 41.80
C GLY A 888 -55.26 -30.51 41.29
N TYR A 889 -55.27 -29.38 41.98
CA TYR A 889 -56.17 -28.25 41.76
C TYR A 889 -55.41 -26.91 41.76
N TYR A 890 -55.94 -25.91 41.06
CA TYR A 890 -55.37 -24.55 40.97
C TYR A 890 -56.41 -23.49 41.30
N SER A 891 -55.95 -22.34 41.78
CA SER A 891 -56.82 -21.21 42.08
C SER A 891 -57.08 -20.36 40.85
N PHE A 892 -58.31 -19.88 40.66
CA PHE A 892 -58.64 -18.92 39.61
C PHE A 892 -59.30 -17.68 40.22
N ILE A 893 -58.60 -16.55 40.15
CA ILE A 893 -58.98 -15.33 40.85
C ILE A 893 -59.07 -14.17 39.86
N VAL A 894 -60.20 -13.47 39.86
CA VAL A 894 -60.37 -12.17 39.19
C VAL A 894 -60.42 -11.10 40.27
N GLU A 895 -59.31 -10.39 40.43
CA GLU A 895 -59.09 -9.37 41.46
C GLU A 895 -59.63 -7.98 41.03
N ASN A 896 -59.36 -6.96 41.87
CA ASN A 896 -59.80 -5.59 41.65
C ASN A 896 -59.36 -5.06 40.28
N GLY A 897 -60.33 -4.68 39.44
CA GLY A 897 -60.09 -4.12 38.11
C GLY A 897 -59.80 -5.15 37.03
N GLY A 898 -59.62 -6.43 37.37
CA GLY A 898 -59.42 -7.51 36.40
C GLY A 898 -60.69 -7.83 35.62
N THR A 899 -60.55 -8.22 34.36
CA THR A 899 -61.65 -8.63 33.48
C THR A 899 -61.43 -10.03 32.93
N LEU A 900 -62.42 -10.90 33.12
CA LEU A 900 -62.52 -12.19 32.43
C LEU A 900 -63.54 -12.10 31.30
N LEU A 901 -63.16 -12.50 30.08
CA LEU A 901 -64.08 -12.79 28.99
C LEU A 901 -64.05 -14.29 28.71
N ALA A 902 -65.20 -14.96 28.71
CA ALA A 902 -65.24 -16.32 28.20
C ALA A 902 -66.56 -16.67 27.51
N ASN A 903 -66.47 -17.47 26.46
CA ASN A 903 -67.59 -18.03 25.70
C ASN A 903 -67.16 -19.37 25.09
N TYR A 904 -68.04 -20.39 25.08
CA TYR A 904 -67.72 -21.76 24.63
C TYR A 904 -66.39 -22.30 25.21
N THR A 905 -66.18 -22.12 26.52
CA THR A 905 -64.93 -22.51 27.20
C THR A 905 -65.18 -23.59 28.24
N ASN A 906 -64.24 -24.54 28.36
CA ASN A 906 -64.26 -25.59 29.38
C ASN A 906 -63.32 -25.22 30.53
N PHE A 907 -63.85 -25.19 31.75
CA PHE A 907 -63.08 -24.96 32.98
C PHE A 907 -63.10 -26.23 33.85
N GLU A 908 -61.92 -26.71 34.22
CA GLU A 908 -61.73 -27.96 34.97
C GLU A 908 -60.70 -27.85 36.08
N PHE A 909 -60.85 -28.66 37.14
CA PHE A 909 -59.83 -28.86 38.19
C PHE A 909 -59.38 -27.57 38.91
N MET A 910 -60.30 -26.63 39.09
CA MET A 910 -60.10 -25.48 39.97
C MET A 910 -60.29 -25.86 41.44
N ASP A 911 -59.71 -25.09 42.35
CA ASP A 911 -59.80 -25.25 43.80
C ASP A 911 -61.24 -25.07 44.35
N THR A 912 -61.37 -25.02 45.68
CA THR A 912 -62.68 -24.93 46.32
C THR A 912 -63.51 -23.69 45.97
N ASP A 913 -62.91 -22.63 45.43
CA ASP A 913 -63.61 -21.39 45.07
C ASP A 913 -64.04 -21.38 43.59
N GLY A 914 -63.52 -22.29 42.76
CA GLY A 914 -63.81 -22.35 41.33
C GLY A 914 -63.25 -21.14 40.60
N ILE A 915 -64.00 -20.56 39.66
CA ILE A 915 -63.70 -19.20 39.18
C ILE A 915 -64.18 -18.19 40.22
N HIS A 916 -63.25 -17.51 40.90
CA HIS A 916 -63.58 -16.56 41.95
C HIS A 916 -63.47 -15.11 41.48
N ILE A 917 -64.61 -14.43 41.36
CA ILE A 917 -64.69 -13.00 41.04
C ILE A 917 -64.73 -12.18 42.33
N PHE A 918 -63.62 -11.54 42.70
CA PHE A 918 -63.50 -10.76 43.93
C PHE A 918 -63.76 -9.26 43.73
N ASN A 919 -64.40 -8.64 44.73
CA ASN A 919 -64.46 -7.19 44.93
C ASN A 919 -65.00 -6.41 43.70
N THR A 920 -64.12 -5.88 42.86
CA THR A 920 -64.40 -5.04 41.68
C THR A 920 -63.87 -5.66 40.39
N GLY A 921 -63.38 -6.91 40.44
CA GLY A 921 -63.15 -7.71 39.23
C GLY A 921 -64.48 -7.99 38.54
N ILE A 922 -64.45 -8.20 37.22
CA ILE A 922 -65.66 -8.37 36.42
C ILE A 922 -65.56 -9.55 35.44
N ILE A 923 -66.70 -10.19 35.20
CA ILE A 923 -66.93 -11.01 34.01
C ILE A 923 -67.50 -10.07 32.94
N GLY A 924 -66.73 -9.80 31.89
CA GLY A 924 -67.12 -8.86 30.83
C GLY A 924 -67.79 -9.52 29.64
N GLY A 925 -67.99 -8.72 28.58
CA GLY A 925 -68.49 -9.19 27.27
C GLY A 925 -69.97 -8.92 27.05
N ALA A 926 -70.43 -9.10 25.80
CA ALA A 926 -71.85 -9.06 25.47
C ALA A 926 -72.59 -10.30 25.99
N ASP A 927 -71.90 -11.44 25.99
CA ASP A 927 -72.44 -12.77 26.32
C ASP A 927 -71.54 -13.45 27.39
N PRO A 928 -71.61 -13.01 28.66
CA PRO A 928 -70.67 -13.41 29.70
C PRO A 928 -70.83 -14.89 30.08
N LEU A 929 -69.75 -15.68 29.94
CA LEU A 929 -69.70 -17.12 30.24
C LEU A 929 -70.74 -17.95 29.48
N GLU A 930 -71.25 -17.46 28.35
CA GLU A 930 -72.25 -18.16 27.56
C GLU A 930 -71.68 -19.46 26.97
N ASN A 931 -72.47 -20.54 27.01
CA ASN A 931 -72.07 -21.87 26.51
C ASN A 931 -70.81 -22.46 27.18
N CYS A 932 -70.37 -21.92 28.32
CA CYS A 932 -69.23 -22.46 29.05
C CYS A 932 -69.60 -23.71 29.85
N THR A 933 -68.65 -24.64 29.96
CA THR A 933 -68.79 -25.84 30.81
C THR A 933 -67.90 -25.72 32.04
N PHE A 934 -68.48 -25.96 33.21
CA PHE A 934 -67.77 -26.00 34.48
C PHE A 934 -67.84 -27.40 35.06
N ARG A 935 -66.69 -28.06 35.28
CA ARG A 935 -66.66 -29.44 35.79
C ARG A 935 -65.41 -29.78 36.57
N ASN A 936 -65.38 -30.94 37.20
CA ASN A 936 -64.21 -31.52 37.84
C ASN A 936 -63.51 -30.63 38.90
N GLY A 937 -64.22 -29.72 39.58
CA GLY A 937 -63.65 -28.90 40.65
C GLY A 937 -63.28 -29.69 41.92
N GLU A 938 -62.58 -29.03 42.85
CA GLU A 938 -62.16 -29.65 44.11
C GLU A 938 -63.37 -30.12 44.95
N PRO A 939 -63.32 -31.34 45.54
CA PRO A 939 -64.41 -31.85 46.37
C PRO A 939 -64.72 -30.88 47.51
N SER A 940 -66.00 -30.66 47.77
CA SER A 940 -66.51 -29.67 48.74
C SER A 940 -66.43 -28.19 48.34
N GLY A 941 -66.03 -27.87 47.10
CA GLY A 941 -66.00 -26.50 46.58
C GLY A 941 -67.25 -26.05 45.84
N SER A 942 -67.12 -24.88 45.20
CA SER A 942 -68.00 -24.33 44.16
C SER A 942 -67.28 -24.31 42.81
N LEU A 943 -68.01 -24.25 41.68
CA LEU A 943 -67.39 -24.14 40.34
C LEU A 943 -67.27 -22.68 39.85
N LEU A 944 -68.15 -21.81 40.33
CA LEU A 944 -68.15 -20.37 40.08
C LEU A 944 -68.54 -19.62 41.37
N SER A 945 -67.72 -18.66 41.80
CA SER A 945 -67.97 -17.83 42.98
C SER A 945 -67.94 -16.34 42.61
N VAL A 946 -69.04 -15.62 42.84
CA VAL A 946 -69.15 -14.20 42.44
C VAL A 946 -69.38 -13.30 43.66
N ASP A 947 -68.31 -12.65 44.10
CA ASP A 947 -68.25 -11.90 45.36
C ASP A 947 -68.29 -10.38 45.14
N ASN A 948 -68.81 -9.93 44.00
CA ASN A 948 -68.97 -8.52 43.66
C ASN A 948 -70.46 -8.11 43.57
N ASP A 949 -70.71 -6.88 43.13
CA ASP A 949 -72.05 -6.32 42.91
C ASP A 949 -72.54 -6.42 41.45
N GLN A 950 -71.89 -7.26 40.63
CA GLN A 950 -72.22 -7.39 39.22
C GLN A 950 -73.58 -8.06 39.01
N VAL A 951 -74.29 -7.62 37.98
CA VAL A 951 -75.52 -8.27 37.49
C VAL A 951 -75.17 -9.01 36.22
N LEU A 952 -75.24 -10.33 36.26
CA LEU A 952 -74.83 -11.22 35.17
C LEU A 952 -76.03 -12.02 34.67
N GLU A 953 -76.15 -12.11 33.36
CA GLU A 953 -77.08 -13.00 32.67
C GLU A 953 -76.23 -14.00 31.87
N ILE A 954 -76.31 -15.27 32.24
CA ILE A 954 -75.45 -16.34 31.71
C ILE A 954 -76.35 -17.37 31.04
N SER A 955 -76.34 -17.41 29.71
CA SER A 955 -77.14 -18.36 28.93
C SER A 955 -76.36 -19.64 28.64
N ASN A 956 -77.06 -20.78 28.63
CA ASN A 956 -76.53 -22.07 28.19
C ASN A 956 -75.28 -22.56 28.97
N ALA A 957 -75.07 -22.12 30.20
CA ALA A 957 -73.99 -22.65 31.05
C ALA A 957 -74.22 -24.15 31.34
N ILE A 958 -73.15 -24.94 31.29
CA ILE A 958 -73.21 -26.39 31.44
C ILE A 958 -72.53 -26.81 32.75
N PHE A 959 -73.29 -27.46 33.63
CA PHE A 959 -72.85 -28.07 34.89
C PHE A 959 -73.11 -29.58 34.86
N PRO A 960 -72.20 -30.40 34.27
CA PRO A 960 -72.38 -31.85 34.14
C PRO A 960 -72.46 -32.57 35.49
N ASP A 961 -72.72 -33.89 35.46
CA ASP A 961 -72.78 -34.74 36.65
C ASP A 961 -71.63 -34.48 37.63
N ASN A 962 -71.99 -34.17 38.88
CA ASN A 962 -71.05 -33.92 39.97
C ASN A 962 -70.41 -35.22 40.47
N THR A 963 -69.50 -35.77 39.66
CA THR A 963 -68.84 -37.05 39.91
C THR A 963 -67.70 -36.95 40.93
N LEU A 964 -67.17 -35.75 41.19
CA LEU A 964 -66.07 -35.50 42.15
C LEU A 964 -66.53 -34.97 43.51
N GLY A 965 -67.82 -34.71 43.71
CA GLY A 965 -68.37 -34.32 45.01
C GLY A 965 -68.16 -32.86 45.39
N GLY A 966 -68.25 -31.93 44.43
CA GLY A 966 -68.42 -30.49 44.71
C GLY A 966 -69.65 -30.25 45.59
N LEU A 967 -69.62 -29.24 46.47
CA LEU A 967 -70.79 -28.92 47.30
C LEU A 967 -71.79 -28.07 46.53
N TYR A 968 -71.29 -27.14 45.72
CA TYR A 968 -72.11 -26.21 44.98
C TYR A 968 -71.66 -26.07 43.53
N ASN A 969 -72.57 -25.72 42.62
CA ASN A 969 -72.23 -25.28 41.28
C ASN A 969 -71.78 -23.82 41.29
N VAL A 970 -72.52 -22.97 41.99
CA VAL A 970 -72.38 -21.52 42.02
C VAL A 970 -72.48 -21.03 43.46
N SER A 971 -71.65 -20.06 43.84
CA SER A 971 -71.75 -19.34 45.11
C SER A 971 -71.93 -17.84 44.92
N LYS A 972 -72.89 -17.26 45.66
CA LYS A 972 -73.12 -15.82 45.77
C LYS A 972 -73.21 -15.41 47.25
N PRO A 973 -72.08 -15.29 47.96
CA PRO A 973 -72.07 -15.08 49.41
C PRO A 973 -72.39 -13.63 49.83
N ASN A 974 -72.42 -12.66 48.91
CA ASN A 974 -72.70 -11.25 49.21
C ASN A 974 -74.10 -10.81 48.77
N ASN A 975 -74.75 -9.96 49.58
CA ASN A 975 -76.11 -9.46 49.33
C ASN A 975 -76.17 -8.23 48.38
N ASN A 976 -75.45 -8.30 47.26
CA ASN A 976 -75.37 -7.30 46.20
C ASN A 976 -75.17 -8.01 44.84
N GLY A 977 -75.47 -7.31 43.74
CA GLY A 977 -75.49 -7.93 42.41
C GLY A 977 -76.60 -8.97 42.25
N GLN A 978 -76.55 -9.69 41.12
CA GLN A 978 -77.45 -10.80 40.79
C GLN A 978 -76.81 -11.68 39.71
N ILE A 979 -77.04 -13.00 39.75
CA ILE A 979 -76.69 -13.91 38.65
C ILE A 979 -77.99 -14.54 38.16
N ILE A 980 -78.23 -14.48 36.85
CA ILE A 980 -79.40 -15.06 36.20
C ILE A 980 -78.87 -16.08 35.20
N PHE A 981 -79.10 -17.36 35.46
CA PHE A 981 -78.83 -18.41 34.49
C PHE A 981 -80.06 -18.62 33.61
N ILE A 982 -79.88 -18.58 32.30
CA ILE A 982 -80.95 -18.87 31.32
C ILE A 982 -80.60 -20.17 30.60
N ASP A 983 -81.51 -21.13 30.59
CA ASP A 983 -81.35 -22.41 29.87
C ASP A 983 -80.06 -23.17 30.27
N ALA A 984 -79.66 -23.10 31.54
CA ALA A 984 -78.52 -23.85 32.06
C ALA A 984 -78.75 -25.37 32.03
N GLN A 985 -77.70 -26.13 31.74
CA GLN A 985 -77.78 -27.57 31.42
C GLN A 985 -76.94 -28.43 32.38
N GLY A 986 -77.28 -29.72 32.46
CA GLY A 986 -76.54 -30.74 33.21
C GLY A 986 -77.10 -31.07 34.60
N ASP A 987 -76.81 -32.26 35.11
CA ASP A 987 -77.42 -32.80 36.35
C ASP A 987 -77.02 -32.03 37.62
N PHE A 988 -76.01 -31.17 37.55
CA PHE A 988 -75.56 -30.32 38.65
C PHE A 988 -75.98 -28.85 38.46
N SER A 989 -76.93 -28.55 37.58
CA SER A 989 -77.52 -27.21 37.43
C SER A 989 -78.76 -27.00 38.30
N GLY A 990 -79.08 -25.75 38.64
CA GLY A 990 -80.30 -25.38 39.37
C GLY A 990 -80.10 -25.00 40.84
N ASP A 991 -81.18 -24.49 41.42
CA ASP A 991 -81.28 -23.92 42.78
C ASP A 991 -80.91 -24.93 43.89
N GLY A 992 -81.07 -26.23 43.63
CA GLY A 992 -80.71 -27.30 44.56
C GLY A 992 -79.21 -27.44 44.81
N PHE A 993 -78.37 -26.81 43.99
CA PHE A 993 -76.91 -26.96 44.02
C PHE A 993 -76.17 -25.64 44.22
N GLU A 994 -76.86 -24.54 44.56
CA GLU A 994 -76.22 -23.25 44.77
C GLU A 994 -75.97 -22.93 46.25
N SER A 995 -74.99 -22.06 46.51
CA SER A 995 -74.77 -21.42 47.80
C SER A 995 -75.14 -19.95 47.72
N ASP A 996 -76.43 -19.67 47.92
CA ASP A 996 -77.02 -18.35 47.80
C ASP A 996 -77.86 -17.96 49.04
N PRO A 997 -77.20 -17.52 50.13
CA PRO A 997 -77.90 -17.17 51.38
C PRO A 997 -78.84 -15.96 51.25
N TYR A 998 -78.83 -15.23 50.14
CA TYR A 998 -79.59 -13.99 49.94
C TYR A 998 -80.53 -14.00 48.73
N SER A 999 -80.72 -15.15 48.07
CA SER A 999 -81.60 -15.31 46.89
C SER A 999 -81.26 -14.33 45.75
N ARG A 1000 -79.97 -14.26 45.42
CA ARG A 1000 -79.35 -13.45 44.37
C ARG A 1000 -78.99 -14.24 43.11
N VAL A 1001 -79.16 -15.55 43.10
CA VAL A 1001 -79.03 -16.41 41.94
C VAL A 1001 -80.44 -16.85 41.50
N SER A 1002 -80.74 -16.73 40.21
CA SER A 1002 -81.98 -17.23 39.62
C SER A 1002 -81.68 -18.15 38.44
N TRP A 1003 -82.49 -19.20 38.32
CA TRP A 1003 -82.44 -20.19 37.25
C TRP A 1003 -83.72 -20.07 36.45
N GLU A 1004 -83.61 -19.59 35.23
CA GLU A 1004 -84.73 -19.28 34.34
C GLU A 1004 -84.68 -20.15 33.08
N GLU A 1005 -85.85 -20.49 32.56
CA GLU A 1005 -86.00 -21.04 31.21
C GLU A 1005 -86.48 -19.92 30.28
N SER A 1006 -85.99 -19.88 29.05
CA SER A 1006 -86.44 -18.90 28.07
C SER A 1006 -87.96 -19.00 27.82
N SER A 1007 -88.68 -17.87 27.82
CA SER A 1007 -90.14 -17.83 27.61
C SER A 1007 -90.55 -16.82 26.53
N ILE A 1008 -91.55 -17.20 25.71
CA ILE A 1008 -92.09 -16.35 24.63
C ILE A 1008 -93.42 -15.73 25.09
N ASN A 1009 -93.47 -14.41 25.24
CA ASN A 1009 -94.70 -13.65 25.53
C ASN A 1009 -95.34 -13.13 24.23
N LEU A 1010 -96.61 -13.47 23.98
CA LEU A 1010 -97.33 -13.13 22.75
C LEU A 1010 -98.62 -12.33 23.05
N GLU A 1011 -98.70 -11.10 22.55
CA GLU A 1011 -99.93 -10.29 22.54
C GLU A 1011 -100.47 -10.21 21.10
N MET A 1012 -101.74 -10.57 20.89
CA MET A 1012 -102.34 -10.61 19.54
C MET A 1012 -103.64 -9.83 19.46
N MET A 1013 -103.85 -9.19 18.31
CA MET A 1013 -105.11 -8.56 17.94
C MET A 1013 -105.74 -9.32 16.78
N VAL A 1014 -106.95 -9.85 16.96
CA VAL A 1014 -107.69 -10.60 15.95
C VAL A 1014 -108.97 -9.84 15.58
N PHE A 1015 -109.19 -9.61 14.28
CA PHE A 1015 -110.43 -9.01 13.77
C PHE A 1015 -111.36 -10.13 13.29
N LEU A 1016 -112.48 -10.36 13.99
CA LEU A 1016 -113.55 -11.27 13.56
C LEU A 1016 -114.86 -10.50 13.35
N GLU A 1017 -115.68 -10.97 12.41
CA GLU A 1017 -117.04 -10.48 12.18
C GLU A 1017 -118.01 -11.12 13.19
N GLY A 1018 -118.69 -10.29 14.00
CA GLY A 1018 -119.65 -10.76 15.02
C GLY A 1018 -121.02 -11.16 14.46
N PRO A 1019 -121.91 -11.76 15.28
CA PRO A 1019 -123.26 -12.13 14.85
C PRO A 1019 -124.04 -10.92 14.29
N PHE A 1020 -124.41 -10.99 13.01
CA PHE A 1020 -125.17 -9.91 12.37
C PHE A 1020 -126.65 -10.00 12.75
N ASN A 1021 -127.13 -9.03 13.51
CA ASN A 1021 -128.52 -9.01 14.00
C ASN A 1021 -129.54 -8.48 12.96
N GLY A 1022 -129.09 -8.26 11.72
CA GLY A 1022 -129.88 -7.64 10.64
C GLY A 1022 -129.65 -6.14 10.47
N THR A 1023 -128.98 -5.46 11.42
CA THR A 1023 -128.63 -4.03 11.35
C THR A 1023 -127.16 -3.75 11.66
N ASP A 1024 -126.63 -4.32 12.74
CA ASP A 1024 -125.24 -4.15 13.17
C ASP A 1024 -124.66 -5.53 13.55
N MET A 1025 -123.36 -5.71 13.36
CA MET A 1025 -122.64 -6.77 14.06
C MET A 1025 -122.41 -6.30 15.50
N ASN A 1026 -122.86 -7.09 16.48
CA ASN A 1026 -122.64 -6.78 17.89
C ASN A 1026 -122.11 -8.03 18.62
N PRO A 1027 -121.26 -7.84 19.66
CA PRO A 1027 -120.65 -8.95 20.40
C PRO A 1027 -121.64 -9.67 21.35
N SER A 1028 -122.89 -9.21 21.46
CA SER A 1028 -123.87 -9.77 22.39
C SER A 1028 -124.54 -11.02 21.80
N THR A 1029 -124.00 -12.20 22.10
CA THR A 1029 -124.60 -13.50 21.75
C THR A 1029 -125.82 -13.88 22.60
N GLY A 1030 -126.21 -13.06 23.59
CA GLY A 1030 -127.22 -13.42 24.59
C GLY A 1030 -126.64 -14.42 25.60
N SER A 1031 -126.69 -14.09 26.88
CA SER A 1031 -126.09 -14.89 27.96
C SER A 1031 -126.57 -16.35 27.94
N GLY A 1032 -125.65 -17.30 27.70
CA GLY A 1032 -125.90 -18.74 27.89
C GLY A 1032 -125.34 -19.71 26.84
N PHE A 1033 -124.70 -19.25 25.75
CA PHE A 1033 -124.27 -20.14 24.66
C PHE A 1033 -122.79 -20.58 24.70
N LEU A 1034 -121.89 -19.81 25.31
CA LEU A 1034 -120.49 -20.20 25.42
C LEU A 1034 -120.28 -21.12 26.63
N PRO A 1035 -119.56 -22.26 26.47
CA PRO A 1035 -119.24 -23.12 27.59
C PRO A 1035 -118.25 -22.43 28.54
N LEU A 1036 -118.40 -22.71 29.83
CA LEU A 1036 -117.47 -22.24 30.87
C LEU A 1036 -116.11 -22.93 30.81
N THR A 1037 -115.97 -24.01 30.05
CA THR A 1037 -114.71 -24.74 29.82
C THR A 1037 -114.43 -24.73 28.33
N GLN A 1038 -113.16 -24.61 27.94
CA GLN A 1038 -112.75 -24.55 26.53
C GLN A 1038 -113.31 -25.75 25.73
N PRO A 1039 -113.85 -25.53 24.51
CA PRO A 1039 -114.57 -26.58 23.76
C PRO A 1039 -113.67 -27.48 22.88
N TYR A 1040 -112.38 -27.22 22.81
CA TYR A 1040 -111.42 -27.85 21.88
C TYR A 1040 -110.85 -29.20 22.34
N GLY A 1041 -111.30 -29.75 23.47
CA GLY A 1041 -110.89 -31.08 23.93
C GLY A 1041 -111.34 -32.26 23.04
N GLY A 1042 -112.29 -32.03 22.13
CA GLY A 1042 -112.76 -33.02 21.16
C GLY A 1042 -112.05 -32.94 19.80
N SER A 1043 -112.17 -34.01 19.01
CA SER A 1043 -111.78 -34.01 17.59
C SER A 1043 -112.49 -32.90 16.81
N PRO A 1044 -111.83 -32.17 15.90
CA PRO A 1044 -110.49 -32.43 15.34
C PRO A 1044 -109.31 -31.90 16.15
N TRP A 1045 -109.53 -31.04 17.14
CA TRP A 1045 -108.46 -30.29 17.81
C TRP A 1045 -107.76 -31.10 18.92
N ASN A 1046 -108.50 -31.94 19.65
CA ASN A 1046 -107.98 -32.80 20.73
C ASN A 1046 -107.09 -32.04 21.74
N TYR A 1047 -107.38 -30.76 21.97
CA TYR A 1047 -106.58 -29.90 22.83
C TYR A 1047 -106.75 -30.29 24.30
N SER A 1048 -105.67 -30.72 24.94
CA SER A 1048 -105.66 -31.25 26.31
C SER A 1048 -105.70 -30.19 27.40
N GLY A 1049 -105.72 -28.90 27.06
CA GLY A 1049 -105.79 -27.80 28.03
C GLY A 1049 -107.05 -27.82 28.88
N ALA A 1050 -106.93 -27.31 30.11
CA ALA A 1050 -107.99 -27.35 31.13
C ALA A 1050 -108.64 -25.97 31.39
N GLU A 1051 -108.44 -25.00 30.49
CA GLU A 1051 -108.91 -23.62 30.63
C GLU A 1051 -110.43 -23.57 30.85
N SER A 1052 -110.83 -22.89 31.91
CA SER A 1052 -112.23 -22.69 32.27
C SER A 1052 -112.40 -21.43 33.10
N VAL A 1053 -113.63 -20.89 33.13
CA VAL A 1053 -114.02 -19.75 33.95
C VAL A 1053 -115.30 -20.04 34.72
N THR A 1054 -115.50 -19.36 35.84
CA THR A 1054 -116.74 -19.50 36.63
C THR A 1054 -117.93 -18.75 36.03
N SER A 1055 -117.66 -17.76 35.18
CA SER A 1055 -118.65 -16.98 34.42
C SER A 1055 -117.97 -16.33 33.21
N ILE A 1056 -118.64 -16.27 32.06
CA ILE A 1056 -118.12 -15.57 30.88
C ILE A 1056 -118.04 -14.06 31.15
N PRO A 1057 -116.85 -13.42 31.04
CA PRO A 1057 -116.69 -11.97 31.19
C PRO A 1057 -117.53 -11.17 30.17
N ALA A 1058 -117.85 -9.91 30.50
CA ALA A 1058 -118.58 -9.04 29.57
C ALA A 1058 -117.77 -8.79 28.29
N ASN A 1059 -118.46 -8.75 27.14
CA ASN A 1059 -117.90 -8.55 25.80
C ASN A 1059 -117.09 -9.73 25.21
N VAL A 1060 -116.97 -10.86 25.90
CA VAL A 1060 -116.40 -12.08 25.30
C VAL A 1060 -117.36 -12.62 24.24
N VAL A 1061 -116.82 -12.90 23.06
CA VAL A 1061 -117.58 -13.29 21.88
C VAL A 1061 -117.49 -14.80 21.60
N ASP A 1062 -116.31 -15.40 21.80
CA ASP A 1062 -116.07 -16.82 21.61
C ASP A 1062 -114.86 -17.33 22.41
N TRP A 1063 -114.70 -18.65 22.49
CA TRP A 1063 -113.39 -19.23 22.69
C TRP A 1063 -112.61 -19.20 21.37
N ILE A 1064 -111.29 -19.07 21.46
CA ILE A 1064 -110.35 -19.30 20.36
C ILE A 1064 -109.26 -20.26 20.83
N LEU A 1065 -108.72 -21.04 19.90
CA LEU A 1065 -107.54 -21.86 20.13
C LEU A 1065 -106.38 -21.24 19.37
N VAL A 1066 -105.34 -20.84 20.09
CA VAL A 1066 -104.13 -20.24 19.54
C VAL A 1066 -103.05 -21.29 19.49
N GLU A 1067 -102.35 -21.39 18.36
CA GLU A 1067 -101.16 -22.22 18.22
C GLU A 1067 -99.99 -21.33 17.80
N LEU A 1068 -98.89 -21.40 18.56
CA LEU A 1068 -97.62 -20.84 18.17
C LEU A 1068 -96.82 -21.93 17.45
N ARG A 1069 -96.41 -21.64 16.22
CA ARG A 1069 -95.67 -22.56 15.37
C ARG A 1069 -94.36 -21.91 14.97
N ASP A 1070 -93.26 -22.63 15.16
CA ASP A 1070 -91.94 -22.22 14.71
C ASP A 1070 -91.68 -22.80 13.31
N ALA A 1071 -91.88 -21.96 12.31
CA ALA A 1071 -91.71 -22.32 10.91
C ALA A 1071 -91.11 -21.14 10.13
N PRO A 1072 -90.24 -21.41 9.13
CA PRO A 1072 -89.55 -20.36 8.37
C PRO A 1072 -90.50 -19.51 7.52
N ASP A 1073 -91.72 -19.99 7.24
CA ASP A 1073 -92.78 -19.20 6.60
C ASP A 1073 -94.19 -19.68 7.00
N ALA A 1074 -95.21 -18.88 6.68
CA ALA A 1074 -96.60 -19.18 7.03
C ALA A 1074 -97.16 -20.46 6.35
N GLY A 1075 -96.59 -20.90 5.22
CA GLY A 1075 -97.04 -22.11 4.51
C GLY A 1075 -96.48 -23.39 5.13
N SER A 1076 -95.33 -23.30 5.79
CA SER A 1076 -94.65 -24.38 6.51
C SER A 1076 -95.06 -24.50 7.97
N ALA A 1077 -95.89 -23.57 8.48
CA ALA A 1077 -96.52 -23.63 9.80
C ALA A 1077 -97.60 -24.75 9.86
N ILE A 1078 -97.17 -26.02 9.83
CA ILE A 1078 -97.99 -27.25 9.90
C ILE A 1078 -98.06 -27.80 11.34
N PRO A 1079 -98.98 -28.72 11.68
CA PRO A 1079 -99.17 -29.16 13.07
C PRO A 1079 -97.90 -29.73 13.76
N SER A 1080 -96.96 -30.28 13.00
CA SER A 1080 -95.68 -30.77 13.55
C SER A 1080 -94.67 -29.68 13.89
N THR A 1081 -94.91 -28.43 13.48
CA THR A 1081 -94.08 -27.26 13.80
C THR A 1081 -94.63 -26.46 14.99
N MET A 1082 -95.66 -26.98 15.65
CA MET A 1082 -96.28 -26.36 16.81
C MET A 1082 -95.39 -26.50 18.04
N ILE A 1083 -95.03 -25.37 18.63
CA ILE A 1083 -94.19 -25.30 19.84
C ILE A 1083 -95.03 -24.93 21.07
N ALA A 1084 -96.20 -24.30 20.90
CA ALA A 1084 -97.15 -24.08 21.99
C ALA A 1084 -98.60 -23.99 21.47
N GLN A 1085 -99.57 -24.30 22.33
CA GLN A 1085 -101.00 -24.17 22.03
C GLN A 1085 -101.80 -23.81 23.29
N GLN A 1086 -102.71 -22.83 23.18
CA GLN A 1086 -103.53 -22.38 24.29
C GLN A 1086 -104.95 -21.96 23.88
N ALA A 1087 -105.95 -22.37 24.68
CA ALA A 1087 -107.30 -21.83 24.54
C ALA A 1087 -107.45 -20.49 25.26
N ALA A 1088 -108.01 -19.50 24.58
CA ALA A 1088 -108.21 -18.15 25.11
C ALA A 1088 -109.62 -17.65 24.81
N PHE A 1089 -110.05 -16.62 25.54
CA PHE A 1089 -111.25 -15.87 25.16
C PHE A 1089 -110.92 -14.81 24.13
N LEU A 1090 -111.86 -14.61 23.22
CA LEU A 1090 -111.89 -13.45 22.32
C LEU A 1090 -112.83 -12.37 22.84
#